data_AF-A0A7J6NMG8-F1
#
_entry.id   AF-A0A7J6NMG8-F1
#
_cell.length_a   1.000
_cell.length_b   1.000
_cell.length_c   1.000
_cell.angle_alpha   90.00
_cell.angle_beta   90.00
_cell.angle_gamma   90.00
#
_symmetry.space_group_name_H-M   'P 1'
#
loop_
_entity.id
_entity.type
_entity.pdbx_description
1 polymer ?
#
loop_
_entity_poly.entity_id
_entity_poly.type
_entity_poly.pdbx_seq_one_letter_code
_entity_poly.pdbx_strand_id
1 'polypeptide(L)'
;MVNKCQSSPGTTDESESALQLIASKCHGTGAKDLRDIFQHTLKSCKQRTKCFREVFVRKLTDEFPVLSPGQIEALAERYKSLSHPEKVWACRSSDIPEAVRILFRAAFDQRVDLRELCAEADGSPWRIAQRASPWTPYRLHEAYKRFVWNFSHNDFRITKPATESTAQDWAPQPLNVQAKSTEGVEEALARLKHHMAAYMISPAALADYFEFNVPSPVDRMRGETATIDLFRRGLSNLLCALTQDTPLTQADVNCLTAHFAPSYRRLCTAAAGVPIPVPQVELDALDPGSILMKASDVHLMPHCKAFDNNRSGCVRVWDLSQILARANIHASQTDVQALAQAFGRGDGWIDYTRMCKAAERSAAAAGGREQQDNLNGIRFSWNVWPTNKLDHTRIVVPMGALYTPLKQTTNLNFFEYEPVQCRTRDCNAILNPYCVVDLRSKTWACPFCLQRNSFPQMYAQVISETMLPAELQPQYTTIEYILPNQAVQPPVFLFVVDTSIYEEELEQLKDSLQQCLSMMPPDALVGLITYGTMCYVHELGNQDMPKAYAFRGTKEISSQQVAQQLGFAVRNDPRGSTGGQGSRRFLLPIEECEYAINSVLDDLQKDPWPVASGKRPQKCTGVAMSVAVGLMETTHMQQSARVMLFTGGPCTIGPGMVVGTDMSEPIRSHVDLQREEKNARYTKPAMKYYNAIANRAVHAGMAVDILACNLDQVGLYEMKVVSEKTGGAVVLSDSFSMHVFKASFQKMFELDQDGYLQMGFNSKMDVLTSREFKCCGCIGACTSAAKKTSSVAETEIGESGTTEWTMGGLDRDTTYAFYFEPTATQAASGGGPRQSYLQFQTLYNHPSGRKRLRVTTVSTRYADQISDIATGFDQEAAAVLMTRFAVTKCETEDPLDVMRWVDRMLIRLIARFADYRKDEPNSFRLAKEFTIYPQLIYHLRRSSFLQTFNASPDETAYYRTILMRENTNNSLVMIQPALLQYSFEEGPPQPVLLDASSLKPNVILLLDSYFHVVIWRGETIQAWFEAGYQDKEEYANFRQLLAAPEQDAKAILNDRFPVPKFVQTSQGGSQARFLTSKVNPSVTQNSTSGGFWRRKLRWVLTDDVSLQKFIECLIKLAVQS
;
A
#
# COMPACT_ATOMS: atom_id res chain seq x y z
N MET A 1 -56.31 3.50 3.43
CA MET A 1 -56.37 4.42 4.60
C MET A 1 -55.07 4.44 5.39
N VAL A 2 -54.44 3.30 5.68
CA VAL A 2 -53.06 3.25 6.24
C VAL A 2 -52.07 4.04 5.37
N ASN A 3 -52.15 3.90 4.04
CA ASN A 3 -51.35 4.71 3.11
C ASN A 3 -51.69 6.22 3.11
N LYS A 4 -52.88 6.61 3.58
CA LYS A 4 -53.27 8.02 3.78
C LYS A 4 -52.73 8.59 5.09
N CYS A 5 -52.69 7.80 6.18
CA CYS A 5 -52.01 8.20 7.42
C CYS A 5 -50.48 8.28 7.29
N GLN A 6 -49.89 7.56 6.33
CA GLN A 6 -48.45 7.63 6.04
C GLN A 6 -48.04 8.81 5.16
N SER A 7 -49.00 9.55 4.57
CA SER A 7 -48.73 10.57 3.55
C SER A 7 -49.23 11.98 3.86
N SER A 8 -49.78 12.26 5.05
CA SER A 8 -50.27 13.60 5.44
C SER A 8 -49.66 14.10 6.76
N PRO A 9 -48.74 15.09 6.73
CA PRO A 9 -48.08 15.57 7.94
C PRO A 9 -48.74 16.87 8.42
N GLY A 10 -49.68 16.72 9.34
CA GLY A 10 -50.35 17.85 9.98
C GLY A 10 -51.65 17.42 10.64
N THR A 11 -51.68 17.53 11.97
CA THR A 11 -52.79 17.24 12.90
C THR A 11 -52.95 15.77 13.32
N THR A 12 -52.45 15.48 14.52
CA THR A 12 -52.61 14.21 15.24
C THR A 12 -54.04 13.96 15.73
N ASP A 13 -54.86 15.02 15.87
CA ASP A 13 -56.20 14.91 16.47
C ASP A 13 -57.26 14.36 15.50
N GLU A 14 -57.16 14.66 14.20
CA GLU A 14 -58.08 14.13 13.18
C GLU A 14 -57.81 12.65 12.86
N SER A 15 -56.54 12.26 12.92
CA SER A 15 -56.10 10.87 12.71
C SER A 15 -56.39 9.98 13.91
N GLU A 16 -56.29 10.49 15.15
CA GLU A 16 -56.69 9.75 16.37
C GLU A 16 -58.23 9.60 16.46
N SER A 17 -59.00 10.63 16.07
CA SER A 17 -60.47 10.58 16.00
C SER A 17 -60.98 9.62 14.91
N ALA A 18 -60.34 9.59 13.74
CA ALA A 18 -60.68 8.65 12.67
C ALA A 18 -60.34 7.19 13.04
N LEU A 19 -59.24 6.96 13.75
CA LEU A 19 -58.83 5.62 14.20
C LEU A 19 -59.70 5.11 15.36
N GLN A 20 -60.14 5.97 16.28
CA GLN A 20 -61.11 5.62 17.32
C GLN A 20 -62.50 5.31 16.74
N LEU A 21 -62.93 6.05 15.71
CA LEU A 21 -64.19 5.79 14.98
C LEU A 21 -64.15 4.46 14.21
N ILE A 22 -62.99 4.04 13.71
CA ILE A 22 -62.80 2.75 13.04
C ILE A 22 -62.76 1.61 14.07
N ALA A 23 -62.05 1.79 15.19
CA ALA A 23 -61.97 0.80 16.26
C ALA A 23 -63.33 0.55 16.97
N SER A 24 -64.21 1.56 17.00
CA SER A 24 -65.58 1.43 17.50
C SER A 24 -66.53 0.78 16.50
N LYS A 25 -66.32 0.95 15.18
CA LYS A 25 -67.10 0.27 14.13
C LYS A 25 -66.71 -1.20 13.89
N CYS A 26 -65.51 -1.62 14.30
CA CYS A 26 -65.07 -3.01 14.26
C CYS A 26 -65.64 -3.90 15.38
N HIS A 27 -66.58 -3.39 16.19
CA HIS A 27 -67.13 -4.15 17.34
C HIS A 27 -68.05 -5.33 16.98
N GLY A 28 -68.37 -5.55 15.71
CA GLY A 28 -69.35 -6.55 15.27
C GLY A 28 -68.84 -7.68 14.37
N THR A 29 -67.58 -7.67 13.95
CA THR A 29 -67.02 -8.74 13.10
C THR A 29 -65.78 -9.30 13.78
N GLY A 30 -65.66 -10.63 13.83
CA GLY A 30 -64.68 -11.38 14.62
C GLY A 30 -63.21 -11.17 14.20
N ALA A 31 -62.71 -9.94 14.33
CA ALA A 31 -61.40 -9.50 13.92
C ALA A 31 -60.61 -9.04 15.16
N LYS A 32 -60.30 -10.00 16.03
CA LYS A 32 -59.43 -9.78 17.20
C LYS A 32 -58.01 -9.40 16.76
N ASP A 33 -57.52 -10.05 15.70
CA ASP A 33 -56.18 -9.82 15.14
C ASP A 33 -55.99 -8.41 14.54
N LEU A 34 -57.02 -7.85 13.88
CA LEU A 34 -56.93 -6.50 13.34
C LEU A 34 -56.91 -5.44 14.44
N ARG A 35 -57.64 -5.64 15.53
CA ARG A 35 -57.62 -4.74 16.69
C ARG A 35 -56.27 -4.77 17.39
N ASP A 36 -55.66 -5.95 17.53
CA ASP A 36 -54.33 -6.12 18.13
C ASP A 36 -53.23 -5.55 17.23
N ILE A 37 -53.32 -5.73 15.91
CA ILE A 37 -52.42 -5.09 14.93
C ILE A 37 -52.55 -3.56 14.99
N PHE A 38 -53.78 -3.02 15.07
CA PHE A 38 -53.99 -1.57 15.17
C PHE A 38 -53.46 -1.02 16.50
N GLN A 39 -53.71 -1.69 17.63
CA GLN A 39 -53.17 -1.27 18.92
C GLN A 39 -51.64 -1.37 18.98
N HIS A 40 -51.06 -2.41 18.38
CA HIS A 40 -49.60 -2.58 18.27
C HIS A 40 -48.97 -1.51 17.37
N THR A 41 -49.65 -1.14 16.28
CA THR A 41 -49.21 -0.05 15.38
C THR A 41 -49.33 1.31 16.06
N LEU A 42 -50.39 1.55 16.85
CA LEU A 42 -50.54 2.77 17.65
C LEU A 42 -49.48 2.86 18.76
N LYS A 43 -49.16 1.73 19.41
CA LYS A 43 -48.07 1.62 20.40
C LYS A 43 -46.71 1.85 19.76
N SER A 44 -46.46 1.28 18.58
CA SER A 44 -45.21 1.43 17.83
C SER A 44 -45.02 2.85 17.31
N CYS A 45 -46.08 3.53 16.85
CA CYS A 45 -46.05 4.96 16.50
C CYS A 45 -45.81 5.85 17.72
N LYS A 46 -46.47 5.58 18.86
CA LYS A 46 -46.24 6.31 20.13
C LYS A 46 -44.83 6.04 20.69
N GLN A 47 -44.28 4.84 20.52
CA GLN A 47 -42.90 4.50 20.90
C GLN A 47 -41.85 5.13 19.99
N ARG A 48 -42.08 5.20 18.67
CA ARG A 48 -41.12 5.84 17.73
C ARG A 48 -40.98 7.35 17.95
N THR A 49 -42.08 8.05 18.24
CA THR A 49 -42.03 9.50 18.55
C THR A 49 -41.42 9.79 19.92
N LYS A 50 -41.70 8.94 20.92
CA LYS A 50 -41.09 9.07 22.26
C LYS A 50 -39.60 8.74 22.27
N CYS A 51 -39.21 7.69 21.54
CA CYS A 51 -37.82 7.25 21.39
C CYS A 51 -36.97 8.28 20.61
N PHE A 52 -37.51 8.93 19.57
CA PHE A 52 -36.77 9.98 18.87
C PHE A 52 -36.55 11.23 19.74
N ARG A 53 -37.57 11.68 20.50
CA ARG A 53 -37.40 12.82 21.41
C ARG A 53 -36.37 12.53 22.51
N GLU A 54 -36.43 11.35 23.11
CA GLU A 54 -35.47 10.93 24.15
C GLU A 54 -34.06 10.76 23.57
N VAL A 55 -33.91 10.21 22.35
CA VAL A 55 -32.61 10.09 21.65
C VAL A 55 -32.07 11.45 21.21
N PHE A 56 -32.92 12.36 20.73
CA PHE A 56 -32.54 13.71 20.30
C PHE A 56 -32.12 14.59 21.48
N VAL A 57 -32.87 14.55 22.59
CA VAL A 57 -32.51 15.24 23.84
C VAL A 57 -31.24 14.65 24.44
N ARG A 58 -31.09 13.32 24.48
CA ARG A 58 -29.88 12.66 25.00
C ARG A 58 -28.65 12.96 24.16
N LYS A 59 -28.74 12.94 22.82
CA LYS A 59 -27.62 13.34 21.94
C LYS A 59 -27.30 14.84 21.99
N LEU A 60 -28.30 15.72 22.15
CA LEU A 60 -28.06 17.16 22.39
C LEU A 60 -27.34 17.37 23.72
N THR A 61 -27.68 16.58 24.74
CA THR A 61 -27.01 16.59 26.05
C THR A 61 -25.57 16.07 25.93
N ASP A 62 -25.33 15.02 25.14
CA ASP A 62 -24.01 14.41 24.92
C ASP A 62 -23.08 15.29 24.04
N GLU A 63 -23.61 15.98 23.03
CA GLU A 63 -22.80 16.85 22.13
C GLU A 63 -22.63 18.28 22.65
N PHE A 64 -23.57 18.79 23.48
CA PHE A 64 -23.55 20.15 24.04
C PHE A 64 -23.70 20.14 25.57
N PRO A 65 -22.70 19.64 26.32
CA PRO A 65 -22.77 19.48 27.79
C PRO A 65 -22.82 20.80 28.57
N VAL A 66 -22.78 21.95 27.89
CA VAL A 66 -22.81 23.30 28.47
C VAL A 66 -24.25 23.85 28.59
N LEU A 67 -25.23 23.20 27.95
CA LEU A 67 -26.64 23.61 27.99
C LEU A 67 -27.37 22.96 29.17
N SER A 68 -28.21 23.74 29.86
CA SER A 68 -29.02 23.20 30.96
C SER A 68 -30.17 22.32 30.44
N PRO A 69 -30.64 21.31 31.21
CA PRO A 69 -31.74 20.43 30.79
C PRO A 69 -33.00 21.18 30.33
N GLY A 70 -33.34 22.31 30.97
CA GLY A 70 -34.49 23.14 30.57
C GLY A 70 -34.32 23.87 29.23
N GLN A 71 -33.08 24.23 28.86
CA GLN A 71 -32.79 24.84 27.55
C GLN A 71 -32.85 23.82 26.41
N ILE A 72 -32.41 22.58 26.68
CA ILE A 72 -32.52 21.47 25.74
C ILE A 72 -34.01 21.13 25.49
N GLU A 73 -34.85 21.19 26.52
CA GLU A 73 -36.31 21.03 26.38
C GLU A 73 -36.97 22.15 25.58
N ALA A 74 -36.56 23.41 25.76
CA ALA A 74 -37.09 24.55 25.00
C ALA A 74 -36.72 24.52 23.51
N LEU A 75 -35.51 24.05 23.18
CA LEU A 75 -35.06 23.81 21.80
C LEU A 75 -35.86 22.68 21.12
N ALA A 76 -36.12 21.60 21.86
CA ALA A 76 -36.94 20.49 21.37
C ALA A 76 -38.41 20.90 21.14
N GLU A 77 -38.97 21.82 21.94
CA GLU A 77 -40.31 22.36 21.71
C GLU A 77 -40.40 23.33 20.54
N ARG A 78 -39.44 24.26 20.37
CA ARG A 78 -39.41 25.19 19.22
C ARG A 78 -39.17 24.50 17.88
N TYR A 79 -38.57 23.32 17.87
CA TYR A 79 -38.42 22.51 16.66
C TYR A 79 -39.77 22.01 16.10
N LYS A 80 -40.77 21.79 16.96
CA LYS A 80 -42.12 21.41 16.53
C LYS A 80 -42.84 22.53 15.75
N SER A 81 -42.42 23.78 15.86
CA SER A 81 -43.09 24.94 15.26
C SER A 81 -42.52 25.42 13.92
N LEU A 82 -41.51 24.73 13.35
CA LEU A 82 -40.94 25.08 12.04
C LEU A 82 -41.81 24.58 10.88
N SER A 83 -41.90 25.38 9.82
CA SER A 83 -42.95 25.27 8.79
C SER A 83 -42.87 24.04 7.88
N HIS A 84 -41.75 23.31 7.81
CA HIS A 84 -41.60 22.08 6.99
C HIS A 84 -40.80 20.97 7.73
N PRO A 85 -41.41 20.25 8.68
CA PRO A 85 -40.76 19.16 9.42
C PRO A 85 -40.51 17.89 8.57
N GLU A 86 -41.12 17.80 7.39
CA GLU A 86 -41.14 16.61 6.53
C GLU A 86 -39.81 16.35 5.82
N LYS A 87 -39.04 17.39 5.51
CA LYS A 87 -37.73 17.26 4.85
C LYS A 87 -36.65 16.64 5.73
N VAL A 88 -36.85 16.61 7.04
CA VAL A 88 -35.92 16.00 8.00
C VAL A 88 -36.37 14.59 8.41
N TRP A 89 -37.65 14.24 8.20
CA TRP A 89 -38.20 12.91 8.51
C TRP A 89 -37.64 11.77 7.63
N ALA A 90 -36.88 12.07 6.59
CA ALA A 90 -36.21 11.08 5.74
C ALA A 90 -34.76 10.74 6.16
N CYS A 91 -34.18 11.45 7.13
CA CYS A 91 -32.77 11.30 7.50
C CYS A 91 -32.53 10.07 8.39
N ARG A 92 -31.58 9.20 8.00
CA ARG A 92 -31.08 8.10 8.85
C ARG A 92 -30.13 8.66 9.91
N SER A 93 -29.77 7.84 10.91
CA SER A 93 -28.93 8.25 12.06
C SER A 93 -27.54 8.81 11.70
N SER A 94 -27.12 8.69 10.44
CA SER A 94 -25.89 9.26 9.86
C SER A 94 -26.02 10.71 9.39
N ASP A 95 -27.23 11.24 9.21
CA ASP A 95 -27.46 12.50 8.45
C ASP A 95 -27.84 13.69 9.36
N ILE A 96 -27.63 13.54 10.68
CA ILE A 96 -27.90 14.55 11.72
C ILE A 96 -27.19 15.91 11.48
N PRO A 97 -25.98 16.00 10.89
CA PRO A 97 -25.34 17.28 10.57
C PRO A 97 -26.17 18.16 9.60
N GLU A 98 -26.97 17.55 8.73
CA GLU A 98 -27.77 18.28 7.73
C GLU A 98 -29.05 18.87 8.33
N ALA A 99 -29.66 18.19 9.31
CA ALA A 99 -30.79 18.71 10.07
C ALA A 99 -30.42 19.96 10.91
N VAL A 100 -29.22 19.97 11.49
CA VAL A 100 -28.66 21.12 12.23
C VAL A 100 -28.30 22.28 11.28
N ARG A 101 -27.77 21.98 10.09
CA ARG A 101 -27.56 22.97 9.01
C ARG A 101 -28.85 23.65 8.56
N ILE A 102 -29.94 22.90 8.40
CA ILE A 102 -31.25 23.42 7.97
C ILE A 102 -31.83 24.37 9.05
N LEU A 103 -31.70 24.01 10.33
CA LEU A 103 -32.11 24.85 11.48
C LEU A 103 -31.36 26.19 11.55
N PHE A 104 -30.03 26.16 11.36
CA PHE A 104 -29.21 27.38 11.36
C PHE A 104 -29.50 28.28 10.14
N ARG A 105 -29.76 27.68 8.98
CA ARG A 105 -30.09 28.41 7.75
C ARG A 105 -31.46 29.08 7.84
N ALA A 106 -32.46 28.42 8.44
CA ALA A 106 -33.77 29.00 8.70
C ALA A 106 -33.72 30.17 9.71
N ALA A 107 -32.89 30.08 10.75
CA ALA A 107 -32.69 31.17 11.73
C ALA A 107 -31.99 32.40 11.10
N PHE A 108 -31.08 32.17 10.15
CA PHE A 108 -30.36 33.23 9.43
C PHE A 108 -31.25 33.92 8.37
N ASP A 109 -32.07 33.15 7.64
CA ASP A 109 -32.94 33.67 6.58
C ASP A 109 -34.14 34.46 7.13
N GLN A 110 -34.61 34.17 8.35
CA GLN A 110 -35.71 34.91 9.00
C GLN A 110 -35.26 36.14 9.81
N ARG A 111 -33.96 36.51 9.77
CA ARG A 111 -33.38 37.66 10.53
C ARG A 111 -33.75 37.67 12.01
N VAL A 112 -33.75 36.51 12.65
CA VAL A 112 -33.90 36.43 14.11
C VAL A 112 -32.60 36.93 14.74
N ASP A 113 -32.70 37.85 15.71
CA ASP A 113 -31.54 38.37 16.41
C ASP A 113 -30.94 37.28 17.32
N LEU A 114 -29.90 36.61 16.82
CA LEU A 114 -29.19 35.52 17.51
C LEU A 114 -28.50 35.97 18.81
N ARG A 115 -28.52 37.26 19.14
CA ARG A 115 -28.01 37.79 20.41
C ARG A 115 -28.85 37.35 21.61
N GLU A 116 -30.17 37.19 21.48
CA GLU A 116 -31.00 36.73 22.60
C GLU A 116 -30.82 35.24 22.93
N LEU A 117 -30.40 34.42 21.95
CA LEU A 117 -30.14 32.99 22.15
C LEU A 117 -28.75 32.70 22.75
N CYS A 118 -27.82 33.65 22.64
CA CYS A 118 -26.42 33.49 23.09
C CYS A 118 -26.03 34.45 24.22
N ALA A 119 -26.95 35.28 24.73
CA ALA A 119 -26.64 36.26 25.78
C ALA A 119 -26.35 35.63 27.17
N GLU A 120 -26.72 34.38 27.41
CA GLU A 120 -26.47 33.70 28.69
C GLU A 120 -25.52 32.48 28.59
N ALA A 121 -24.89 32.27 27.44
CA ALA A 121 -23.86 31.25 27.27
C ALA A 121 -22.57 31.92 26.79
N ASP A 122 -21.49 31.80 27.58
CA ASP A 122 -20.13 32.24 27.24
C ASP A 122 -19.54 31.45 26.03
N GLY A 123 -20.18 31.55 24.86
CA GLY A 123 -19.88 30.75 23.68
C GLY A 123 -20.30 31.45 22.39
N SER A 124 -19.30 31.91 21.63
CA SER A 124 -19.45 32.60 20.34
C SER A 124 -20.16 31.73 19.26
N PRO A 125 -21.07 32.33 18.45
CA PRO A 125 -21.74 31.68 17.30
C PRO A 125 -20.78 31.03 16.29
N TRP A 126 -19.50 31.42 16.29
CA TRP A 126 -18.48 30.94 15.36
C TRP A 126 -18.07 29.48 15.57
N ARG A 127 -18.16 28.93 16.79
CA ARG A 127 -17.81 27.52 17.05
C ARG A 127 -18.78 26.53 16.39
N ILE A 128 -20.02 26.95 16.14
CA ILE A 128 -21.06 26.10 15.53
C ILE A 128 -20.93 26.09 14.00
N ALA A 129 -20.52 27.20 13.39
CA ALA A 129 -20.30 27.30 11.95
C ALA A 129 -19.05 26.54 11.44
N GLN A 130 -18.02 26.40 12.28
CA GLN A 130 -16.74 25.75 11.92
C GLN A 130 -16.85 24.24 11.68
N ARG A 131 -17.84 23.57 12.27
CA ARG A 131 -18.06 22.13 12.10
C ARG A 131 -18.87 21.78 10.84
N ALA A 132 -19.31 22.79 10.06
CA ALA A 132 -20.35 22.61 9.06
C ALA A 132 -19.97 22.85 7.59
N SER A 133 -18.74 23.17 7.15
CA SER A 133 -18.25 23.12 5.71
C SER A 133 -16.92 23.91 5.51
N PRO A 134 -16.04 23.55 4.52
CA PRO A 134 -14.87 24.35 4.12
C PRO A 134 -15.27 25.53 3.19
N TRP A 135 -14.71 26.71 3.41
CA TRP A 135 -15.10 27.97 2.73
C TRP A 135 -14.30 28.25 1.45
N THR A 136 -14.92 28.87 0.44
CA THR A 136 -14.25 29.32 -0.81
C THR A 136 -13.47 30.65 -0.63
N PRO A 137 -12.37 30.85 -1.39
CA PRO A 137 -11.43 31.99 -1.23
C PRO A 137 -12.05 33.39 -1.33
N TYR A 138 -13.12 33.54 -2.11
CA TYR A 138 -13.81 34.82 -2.34
C TYR A 138 -14.47 35.39 -1.08
N ARG A 139 -14.96 34.53 -0.17
CA ARG A 139 -15.62 34.97 1.07
C ARG A 139 -14.65 35.33 2.19
N LEU A 140 -13.45 34.75 2.19
CA LEU A 140 -12.34 35.17 3.05
C LEU A 140 -11.89 36.60 2.72
N HIS A 141 -11.88 36.95 1.43
CA HIS A 141 -11.46 38.26 0.93
C HIS A 141 -12.42 39.40 1.34
N GLU A 142 -13.73 39.15 1.44
CA GLU A 142 -14.68 40.17 1.92
C GLU A 142 -14.68 40.34 3.44
N ALA A 143 -14.47 39.26 4.19
CA ALA A 143 -14.22 39.35 5.64
C ALA A 143 -12.92 40.13 5.94
N TYR A 144 -11.89 39.91 5.11
CA TYR A 144 -10.60 40.59 5.15
C TYR A 144 -10.68 42.09 4.81
N LYS A 145 -11.43 42.48 3.77
CA LYS A 145 -11.67 43.90 3.43
C LYS A 145 -12.35 44.66 4.57
N ARG A 146 -13.33 44.05 5.23
CA ARG A 146 -14.03 44.66 6.38
C ARG A 146 -13.15 44.74 7.64
N PHE A 147 -12.24 43.78 7.84
CA PHE A 147 -11.25 43.80 8.93
C PHE A 147 -10.22 44.93 8.76
N VAL A 148 -9.62 45.07 7.57
CA VAL A 148 -8.62 46.11 7.27
C VAL A 148 -9.24 47.52 7.29
N TRP A 149 -10.49 47.66 6.83
CA TRP A 149 -11.21 48.93 6.89
C TRP A 149 -11.45 49.42 8.32
N ASN A 150 -11.83 48.53 9.23
CA ASN A 150 -12.14 48.90 10.62
C ASN A 150 -10.91 49.15 11.51
N PHE A 151 -9.74 48.57 11.20
CA PHE A 151 -8.55 48.67 12.06
C PHE A 151 -7.50 49.71 11.62
N SER A 152 -7.56 50.17 10.37
CA SER A 152 -6.58 51.12 9.80
C SER A 152 -6.64 52.55 10.37
N HIS A 153 -7.68 52.87 11.14
CA HIS A 153 -7.92 54.25 11.57
C HIS A 153 -7.34 54.63 12.94
N ASN A 154 -7.08 53.70 13.86
CA ASN A 154 -6.71 54.09 15.23
C ASN A 154 -5.28 53.75 15.68
N ASP A 155 -4.73 52.55 15.47
CA ASP A 155 -3.47 52.17 16.17
C ASP A 155 -2.30 51.68 15.28
N PHE A 156 -2.58 51.30 14.01
CA PHE A 156 -1.58 50.71 13.12
C PHE A 156 -1.60 51.34 11.71
N ARG A 157 -0.44 51.41 11.05
CA ARG A 157 -0.27 51.77 9.64
C ARG A 157 0.08 50.50 8.85
N ILE A 158 -0.77 50.14 7.90
CA ILE A 158 -0.60 48.95 7.06
C ILE A 158 -0.23 49.42 5.66
N THR A 159 0.91 48.96 5.13
CA THR A 159 1.36 49.29 3.76
C THR A 159 1.45 48.02 2.91
N LYS A 160 0.91 48.07 1.69
CA LYS A 160 1.07 47.01 0.69
C LYS A 160 2.54 46.93 0.20
N PRO A 161 3.06 45.74 -0.12
CA PRO A 161 4.35 45.60 -0.80
C PRO A 161 4.32 46.26 -2.19
N ALA A 162 5.44 46.86 -2.60
CA ALA A 162 5.52 47.85 -3.67
C ALA A 162 5.47 47.31 -5.12
N THR A 163 5.19 46.02 -5.33
CA THR A 163 5.26 45.39 -6.67
C THR A 163 3.91 44.81 -7.09
N GLU A 164 3.00 45.68 -7.54
CA GLU A 164 1.82 45.28 -8.32
C GLU A 164 1.96 45.91 -9.72
N SER A 165 2.43 45.14 -10.71
CA SER A 165 2.07 45.40 -12.10
C SER A 165 1.82 44.07 -12.82
N THR A 166 0.61 43.95 -13.36
CA THR A 166 0.02 42.84 -14.14
C THR A 166 -0.55 41.68 -13.32
N ALA A 167 -1.87 41.53 -13.48
CA ALA A 167 -2.71 40.54 -12.85
C ALA A 167 -2.58 39.20 -13.59
N GLN A 168 -1.87 38.23 -13.01
CA GLN A 168 -2.13 36.81 -13.31
C GLN A 168 -1.56 35.77 -12.33
N ASP A 169 -0.74 36.14 -11.35
CA ASP A 169 -0.25 35.19 -10.34
C ASP A 169 -0.80 35.51 -8.95
N TRP A 170 -1.68 34.65 -8.42
CA TRP A 170 -2.21 34.75 -7.05
C TRP A 170 -1.58 33.71 -6.14
N ALA A 171 -0.37 34.00 -5.66
CA ALA A 171 0.16 33.45 -4.41
C ALA A 171 0.06 34.53 -3.31
N PRO A 172 -0.32 34.19 -2.06
CA PRO A 172 -0.45 35.16 -0.99
C PRO A 172 0.91 35.72 -0.56
N GLN A 173 1.12 37.03 -0.65
CA GLN A 173 2.28 37.71 -0.07
C GLN A 173 1.91 38.45 1.24
N PRO A 174 2.79 38.45 2.26
CA PRO A 174 2.50 39.05 3.56
C PRO A 174 2.45 40.58 3.53
N LEU A 175 1.58 41.18 4.35
CA LEU A 175 1.46 42.64 4.49
C LEU A 175 2.41 43.20 5.55
N ASN A 176 2.89 44.43 5.32
CA ASN A 176 3.78 45.13 6.24
C ASN A 176 2.96 46.02 7.20
N VAL A 177 3.02 45.77 8.52
CA VAL A 177 2.20 46.44 9.54
C VAL A 177 3.11 47.14 10.56
N GLN A 178 3.02 48.47 10.67
CA GLN A 178 3.77 49.30 11.62
C GLN A 178 2.83 49.94 12.66
N ALA A 179 3.16 49.85 13.95
CA ALA A 179 2.43 50.57 15.00
C ALA A 179 2.75 52.08 14.96
N LYS A 180 1.75 52.94 15.22
CA LYS A 180 1.93 54.41 15.13
C LYS A 180 2.56 55.05 16.38
N SER A 181 2.52 54.42 17.56
CA SER A 181 3.19 54.87 18.79
C SER A 181 3.85 53.71 19.54
N THR A 182 4.92 53.98 20.30
CA THR A 182 5.67 52.99 21.08
C THR A 182 5.10 52.74 22.47
N GLU A 183 4.44 53.72 23.08
CA GLU A 183 3.63 53.51 24.28
C GLU A 183 2.26 52.98 23.87
N GLY A 184 1.89 51.80 24.40
CA GLY A 184 0.61 51.13 24.10
C GLY A 184 0.68 49.98 23.10
N VAL A 185 1.86 49.64 22.55
CA VAL A 185 2.00 48.53 21.59
C VAL A 185 1.54 47.20 22.20
N GLU A 186 1.90 46.88 23.45
CA GLU A 186 1.43 45.64 24.10
C GLU A 186 -0.09 45.61 24.26
N GLU A 187 -0.72 46.75 24.55
CA GLU A 187 -2.17 46.83 24.75
C GLU A 187 -2.93 46.79 23.42
N ALA A 188 -2.40 47.46 22.38
CA ALA A 188 -2.93 47.39 21.02
C ALA A 188 -2.74 46.00 20.40
N LEU A 189 -1.61 45.33 20.63
CA LEU A 189 -1.35 43.96 20.20
C LEU A 189 -2.20 42.95 20.98
N ALA A 190 -2.46 43.20 22.28
CA ALA A 190 -3.37 42.40 23.08
C ALA A 190 -4.82 42.56 22.63
N ARG A 191 -5.27 43.79 22.30
CA ARG A 191 -6.59 44.05 21.71
C ARG A 191 -6.73 43.43 20.32
N LEU A 192 -5.68 43.51 19.48
CA LEU A 192 -5.64 42.85 18.16
C LEU A 192 -5.71 41.33 18.32
N LYS A 193 -4.89 40.73 19.19
CA LYS A 193 -4.92 39.29 19.49
C LYS A 193 -6.25 38.86 20.10
N HIS A 194 -6.86 39.69 20.95
CA HIS A 194 -8.15 39.42 21.56
C HIS A 194 -9.31 39.50 20.54
N HIS A 195 -9.31 40.49 19.65
CA HIS A 195 -10.28 40.57 18.56
C HIS A 195 -10.07 39.49 17.51
N MET A 196 -8.83 39.13 17.17
CA MET A 196 -8.54 38.05 16.20
C MET A 196 -8.80 36.66 16.79
N ALA A 197 -8.59 36.47 18.10
CA ALA A 197 -9.05 35.29 18.82
C ALA A 197 -10.58 35.20 18.85
N ALA A 198 -11.29 36.34 18.90
CA ALA A 198 -12.75 36.39 18.79
C ALA A 198 -13.27 35.98 17.39
N TYR A 199 -12.44 36.03 16.34
CA TYR A 199 -12.73 35.53 14.98
C TYR A 199 -12.07 34.17 14.66
N MET A 200 -11.39 33.53 15.63
CA MET A 200 -10.77 32.18 15.55
C MET A 200 -9.89 31.90 14.31
N ILE A 201 -8.99 32.82 13.95
CA ILE A 201 -7.87 32.53 13.03
C ILE A 201 -6.73 31.87 13.84
N SER A 202 -6.17 30.76 13.35
CA SER A 202 -5.09 30.06 14.07
C SER A 202 -3.80 30.91 14.11
N PRO A 203 -3.03 30.91 15.21
CA PRO A 203 -1.76 31.66 15.30
C PRO A 203 -0.72 31.26 14.24
N ALA A 204 -0.78 30.00 13.76
CA ALA A 204 0.11 29.49 12.72
C ALA A 204 -0.28 30.01 11.33
N ALA A 205 -1.58 30.08 11.01
CA ALA A 205 -2.08 30.66 9.76
C ALA A 205 -1.85 32.19 9.67
N LEU A 206 -1.61 32.84 10.81
CA LEU A 206 -1.32 34.27 10.94
C LEU A 206 0.15 34.62 10.70
N ALA A 207 1.07 33.70 11.03
CA ALA A 207 2.52 33.90 10.87
C ALA A 207 2.96 33.89 9.39
N ASP A 208 2.21 33.18 8.54
CA ASP A 208 2.48 33.13 7.10
C ASP A 208 1.95 34.37 6.34
N TYR A 209 1.12 35.22 6.98
CA TYR A 209 0.45 36.35 6.34
C TYR A 209 0.85 37.74 6.86
N PHE A 210 1.54 37.85 8.01
CA PHE A 210 1.94 39.15 8.60
C PHE A 210 3.34 39.10 9.24
N GLU A 211 4.22 40.02 8.83
CA GLU A 211 5.49 40.28 9.54
C GLU A 211 5.29 41.36 10.62
N PHE A 212 5.46 40.98 11.90
CA PHE A 212 5.44 41.90 13.04
C PHE A 212 6.83 42.01 13.67
N ASN A 213 7.37 43.22 13.80
CA ASN A 213 8.68 43.46 14.45
C ASN A 213 8.53 44.05 15.86
N VAL A 214 8.58 43.21 16.92
CA VAL A 214 8.73 43.61 18.35
C VAL A 214 9.49 42.50 19.16
N PRO A 215 10.35 42.79 20.19
CA PRO A 215 11.46 41.94 20.68
C PRO A 215 11.10 40.76 21.63
N SER A 216 12.10 39.91 21.95
CA SER A 216 11.97 38.46 22.25
C SER A 216 11.50 38.02 23.67
N PRO A 217 11.00 36.77 23.82
CA PRO A 217 10.30 36.23 25.01
C PRO A 217 11.20 35.56 26.08
N VAL A 218 12.45 36.00 26.25
CA VAL A 218 13.40 35.38 27.20
C VAL A 218 13.10 35.70 28.68
N ASP A 219 12.26 36.70 28.98
CA ASP A 219 12.14 37.24 30.35
C ASP A 219 10.86 36.93 31.14
N ARG A 220 9.94 36.06 30.67
CA ARG A 220 8.62 35.86 31.35
C ARG A 220 8.30 34.46 31.92
N MET A 221 9.21 33.49 31.96
CA MET A 221 8.92 32.17 32.59
C MET A 221 9.94 31.72 33.64
N ARG A 222 10.03 32.49 34.74
CA ARG A 222 10.59 32.02 36.03
C ARG A 222 9.43 31.78 37.00
N GLY A 223 9.15 30.52 37.30
CA GLY A 223 8.12 30.13 38.28
C GLY A 223 8.18 28.65 38.71
N GLU A 224 8.52 27.73 37.80
CA GLU A 224 8.61 26.28 38.12
C GLU A 224 9.90 25.64 37.56
N THR A 225 10.96 26.44 37.46
CA THR A 225 12.25 26.10 36.84
C THR A 225 13.41 25.98 37.84
N ALA A 226 13.17 25.98 39.16
CA ALA A 226 14.26 26.02 40.14
C ALA A 226 15.05 24.70 40.27
N THR A 227 14.40 23.54 40.16
CA THR A 227 15.06 22.23 40.35
C THR A 227 15.81 21.74 39.12
N ILE A 228 15.31 22.09 37.93
CA ILE A 228 15.94 21.77 36.64
C ILE A 228 17.08 22.75 36.33
N ASP A 229 16.98 24.02 36.76
CA ASP A 229 18.09 24.98 36.61
C ASP A 229 19.26 24.68 37.55
N LEU A 230 19.04 24.07 38.72
CA LEU A 230 20.14 23.60 39.57
C LEU A 230 20.90 22.44 38.92
N PHE A 231 20.19 21.53 38.25
CA PHE A 231 20.78 20.44 37.47
C PHE A 231 21.48 20.96 36.21
N ARG A 232 20.86 21.90 35.47
CA ARG A 232 21.45 22.57 34.30
C ARG A 232 22.63 23.47 34.65
N ARG A 233 22.62 24.17 35.77
CA ARG A 233 23.76 24.98 36.24
C ARG A 233 24.89 24.10 36.74
N GLY A 234 24.60 23.00 37.43
CA GLY A 234 25.62 22.01 37.80
C GLY A 234 26.29 21.40 36.57
N LEU A 235 25.49 20.99 35.57
CA LEU A 235 25.98 20.42 34.31
C LEU A 235 26.69 21.47 33.43
N SER A 236 26.17 22.70 33.40
CA SER A 236 26.76 23.80 32.64
C SER A 236 28.06 24.29 33.27
N ASN A 237 28.18 24.31 34.60
CA ASN A 237 29.44 24.65 35.29
C ASN A 237 30.48 23.53 35.14
N LEU A 238 30.05 22.27 35.16
CA LEU A 238 30.90 21.11 34.86
C LEU A 238 31.43 21.16 33.42
N LEU A 239 30.55 21.45 32.45
CA LEU A 239 30.91 21.64 31.04
C LEU A 239 31.77 22.89 30.83
N CYS A 240 31.55 23.98 31.58
CA CYS A 240 32.38 25.18 31.48
C CYS A 240 33.79 24.97 32.05
N ALA A 241 33.92 24.27 33.19
CA ALA A 241 35.21 23.88 33.77
C ALA A 241 36.01 22.94 32.85
N LEU A 242 35.32 22.00 32.19
CA LEU A 242 35.91 21.09 31.20
C LEU A 242 36.31 21.78 29.88
N THR A 243 35.80 22.99 29.61
CA THR A 243 36.16 23.80 28.43
C THR A 243 37.21 24.88 28.69
N GLN A 244 37.65 25.08 29.94
CA GLN A 244 38.56 26.18 30.33
C GLN A 244 39.89 25.73 30.96
N ASP A 245 40.28 24.45 30.86
CA ASP A 245 41.58 23.93 31.33
C ASP A 245 41.89 24.26 32.82
N THR A 246 40.88 24.30 33.69
CA THR A 246 41.06 24.48 35.15
C THR A 246 40.71 23.20 35.91
N PRO A 247 41.59 22.70 36.82
CA PRO A 247 41.34 21.47 37.57
C PRO A 247 40.22 21.66 38.60
N LEU A 248 39.30 20.70 38.68
CA LEU A 248 38.22 20.65 39.68
C LEU A 248 38.81 20.51 41.10
N THR A 249 38.32 21.28 42.07
CA THR A 249 38.80 21.17 43.46
C THR A 249 38.04 20.09 44.24
N GLN A 250 38.63 19.55 45.31
CA GLN A 250 37.97 18.55 46.16
C GLN A 250 36.66 19.08 46.79
N ALA A 251 36.52 20.39 46.96
CA ALA A 251 35.30 21.03 47.45
C ALA A 251 34.17 20.98 46.40
N ASP A 252 34.50 21.07 45.11
CA ASP A 252 33.53 20.97 44.01
C ASP A 252 33.01 19.55 43.85
N VAL A 253 33.88 18.55 44.01
CA VAL A 253 33.52 17.13 44.02
C VAL A 253 32.62 16.83 45.22
N ASN A 254 32.98 17.27 46.43
CA ASN A 254 32.18 17.05 47.64
C ASN A 254 30.79 17.73 47.57
N CYS A 255 30.68 18.88 46.92
CA CYS A 255 29.42 19.59 46.70
C CYS A 255 28.49 18.85 45.71
N LEU A 256 29.06 18.30 44.62
CA LEU A 256 28.35 17.49 43.65
C LEU A 256 27.83 16.19 44.28
N THR A 257 28.64 15.51 45.09
CA THR A 257 28.26 14.26 45.77
C THR A 257 27.18 14.48 46.84
N ALA A 258 27.24 15.60 47.59
CA ALA A 258 26.26 15.94 48.63
C ALA A 258 24.86 16.26 48.09
N HIS A 259 24.75 16.79 46.86
CA HIS A 259 23.46 17.17 46.25
C HIS A 259 22.85 16.10 45.33
N PHE A 260 23.65 15.22 44.74
CA PHE A 260 23.14 14.17 43.85
C PHE A 260 22.55 12.97 44.61
N ALA A 261 23.16 12.57 45.73
CA ALA A 261 22.77 11.35 46.45
C ALA A 261 21.34 11.39 47.05
N PRO A 262 20.85 12.51 47.63
CA PRO A 262 19.47 12.57 48.16
C PRO A 262 18.40 12.59 47.06
N SER A 263 18.72 13.18 45.90
CA SER A 263 17.82 13.34 44.75
C SER A 263 17.62 12.03 43.99
N TYR A 264 18.70 11.24 43.86
CA TYR A 264 18.64 9.87 43.34
C TYR A 264 17.85 8.93 44.27
N ARG A 265 18.03 9.08 45.60
CA ARG A 265 17.26 8.32 46.62
C ARG A 265 15.75 8.51 46.50
N ARG A 266 15.27 9.75 46.30
CA ARG A 266 13.85 10.08 46.15
C ARG A 266 13.24 9.54 44.86
N LEU A 267 14.02 9.49 43.79
CA LEU A 267 13.60 8.93 42.50
C LEU A 267 13.43 7.40 42.58
N CYS A 268 14.32 6.71 43.30
CA CYS A 268 14.24 5.26 43.48
C CYS A 268 13.14 4.82 44.45
N THR A 269 12.80 5.63 45.48
CA THR A 269 11.69 5.29 46.40
C THR A 269 10.30 5.53 45.80
N ALA A 270 10.18 6.42 44.81
CA ALA A 270 8.91 6.69 44.13
C ALA A 270 8.56 5.63 43.07
N ALA A 271 9.55 4.91 42.52
CA ALA A 271 9.36 3.95 41.43
C ALA A 271 9.19 2.49 41.87
N ALA A 272 9.62 2.12 43.08
CA ALA A 272 9.48 0.77 43.60
C ALA A 272 9.13 0.82 45.09
N GLY A 273 7.91 0.47 45.48
CA GLY A 273 7.39 0.57 46.84
C GLY A 273 7.99 -0.40 47.88
N VAL A 274 9.30 -0.66 47.86
CA VAL A 274 10.00 -1.48 48.87
C VAL A 274 11.36 -0.85 49.22
N PRO A 275 11.69 -0.63 50.51
CA PRO A 275 13.01 -0.15 50.92
C PRO A 275 14.04 -1.30 50.95
N ILE A 276 15.12 -1.18 50.17
CA ILE A 276 16.28 -2.09 50.21
C ILE A 276 17.43 -1.42 50.99
N PRO A 277 17.98 -2.03 52.06
CA PRO A 277 19.20 -1.55 52.71
C PRO A 277 20.45 -2.21 52.11
N VAL A 278 21.48 -1.41 51.79
CA VAL A 278 22.83 -1.90 51.44
C VAL A 278 23.86 -1.31 52.42
N PRO A 279 24.80 -2.09 52.98
CA PRO A 279 25.80 -1.61 53.95
C PRO A 279 26.89 -0.72 53.35
N GLN A 280 27.43 0.17 54.18
CA GLN A 280 28.21 1.35 53.82
C GLN A 280 29.72 1.12 53.62
N VAL A 281 30.15 -0.05 53.12
CA VAL A 281 31.58 -0.46 53.13
C VAL A 281 32.23 -0.53 51.73
N GLU A 282 31.52 -0.30 50.62
CA GLU A 282 32.06 -0.46 49.25
C GLU A 282 32.27 0.86 48.47
N LEU A 283 32.45 1.99 49.14
CA LEU A 283 32.63 3.31 48.49
C LEU A 283 34.06 3.89 48.52
N ASP A 284 35.01 3.24 49.22
CA ASP A 284 36.36 3.80 49.42
C ASP A 284 37.45 3.17 48.51
N ALA A 285 37.08 2.44 47.45
CA ALA A 285 38.04 1.63 46.66
C ALA A 285 38.25 2.05 45.19
N LEU A 286 38.06 3.32 44.82
CA LEU A 286 38.35 3.80 43.46
C LEU A 286 39.37 4.96 43.48
N ASP A 287 40.58 4.67 42.97
CA ASP A 287 41.71 5.60 42.82
C ASP A 287 41.51 6.50 41.57
N PRO A 288 41.56 7.85 41.67
CA PRO A 288 41.17 8.75 40.58
C PRO A 288 42.27 9.04 39.53
N GLY A 289 43.27 8.17 39.41
CA GLY A 289 44.52 8.47 38.68
C GLY A 289 44.60 8.16 37.18
N SER A 290 43.57 7.59 36.55
CA SER A 290 43.70 7.13 35.15
C SER A 290 42.46 7.41 34.32
N ILE A 291 42.43 8.57 33.64
CA ILE A 291 41.90 8.82 32.28
C ILE A 291 42.19 10.31 31.99
N LEU A 292 43.14 10.59 31.09
CA LEU A 292 43.33 11.89 30.45
C LEU A 292 43.27 11.66 28.93
N MET A 293 42.20 12.09 28.28
CA MET A 293 42.13 12.22 26.81
C MET A 293 42.25 13.71 26.43
N LYS A 294 43.00 14.00 25.36
CA LYS A 294 43.25 15.36 24.85
C LYS A 294 42.12 15.84 23.93
N ALA A 295 41.84 17.14 23.98
CA ALA A 295 40.70 17.81 23.34
C ALA A 295 40.86 18.14 21.83
N SER A 296 41.86 17.59 21.11
CA SER A 296 42.16 18.02 19.74
C SER A 296 41.33 17.36 18.63
N ASP A 297 40.47 16.37 18.93
CA ASP A 297 39.95 15.46 17.90
C ASP A 297 38.45 15.63 17.58
N VAL A 298 37.84 16.80 17.84
CA VAL A 298 36.41 17.04 17.54
C VAL A 298 36.20 18.24 16.60
N HIS A 299 35.80 17.97 15.35
CA HIS A 299 35.23 18.96 14.44
C HIS A 299 33.69 19.00 14.58
N LEU A 300 33.13 20.20 14.82
CA LEU A 300 31.71 20.49 15.08
C LEU A 300 30.94 20.92 13.81
N MET A 301 29.69 20.46 13.64
CA MET A 301 28.62 21.07 12.82
C MET A 301 27.20 20.50 13.20
N PRO A 302 26.07 21.12 12.78
CA PRO A 302 24.95 21.47 13.66
C PRO A 302 23.61 20.78 13.33
N HIS A 303 23.12 19.90 14.21
CA HIS A 303 21.73 19.43 14.19
C HIS A 303 21.25 19.08 15.62
N CYS A 304 20.63 20.03 16.31
CA CYS A 304 19.94 19.79 17.59
C CYS A 304 18.58 20.48 17.62
N LYS A 305 17.66 20.05 16.74
CA LYS A 305 16.24 20.41 16.79
C LYS A 305 15.28 19.21 16.85
N ALA A 306 15.79 17.98 17.02
CA ALA A 306 14.96 16.76 17.00
C ALA A 306 14.73 16.12 18.38
N PHE A 307 14.87 16.86 19.49
CA PHE A 307 14.80 16.31 20.85
C PHE A 307 13.63 16.81 21.71
N ASP A 308 12.56 17.34 21.12
CA ASP A 308 11.51 18.03 21.89
C ASP A 308 10.15 17.31 21.99
N ASN A 309 9.97 16.09 21.46
CA ASN A 309 8.64 15.45 21.42
C ASN A 309 8.56 14.05 22.05
N ASN A 310 9.23 13.79 23.18
CA ASN A 310 8.86 12.65 24.02
C ASN A 310 8.84 13.00 25.51
N ARG A 311 7.64 13.37 25.98
CA ARG A 311 7.29 13.31 27.42
C ARG A 311 7.07 11.84 27.80
N SER A 312 8.15 11.11 28.02
CA SER A 312 8.18 9.97 28.95
C SER A 312 9.64 9.70 29.31
N GLY A 313 9.99 9.98 30.56
CA GLY A 313 11.31 9.71 31.10
C GLY A 313 11.49 8.20 31.26
N CYS A 314 12.27 7.60 30.36
CA CYS A 314 12.92 6.30 30.52
C CYS A 314 14.05 6.20 29.48
N VAL A 315 15.26 6.60 29.87
CA VAL A 315 16.48 6.35 29.07
C VAL A 315 16.74 4.85 29.12
N ARG A 316 16.55 4.14 28.00
CA ARG A 316 16.89 2.72 27.89
C ARG A 316 18.39 2.58 27.65
N VAL A 317 19.01 1.61 28.32
CA VAL A 317 20.44 1.24 28.25
C VAL A 317 20.89 0.79 26.84
N TRP A 318 19.96 0.68 25.88
CA TRP A 318 20.20 0.22 24.51
C TRP A 318 20.75 1.30 23.56
N ASP A 319 20.86 2.56 24.02
CA ASP A 319 21.26 3.68 23.15
C ASP A 319 22.74 4.07 23.27
N LEU A 320 23.54 3.44 24.14
CA LEU A 320 24.92 3.89 24.38
C LEU A 320 25.80 3.80 23.12
N SER A 321 25.65 2.75 22.31
CA SER A 321 26.39 2.58 21.05
C SER A 321 25.95 3.58 19.97
N GLN A 322 24.66 3.88 19.88
CA GLN A 322 24.13 4.87 18.94
C GLN A 322 24.47 6.30 19.35
N ILE A 323 24.50 6.59 20.65
CA ILE A 323 24.92 7.88 21.21
C ILE A 323 26.41 8.09 20.97
N LEU A 324 27.26 7.09 21.20
CA LEU A 324 28.71 7.17 20.93
C LEU A 324 29.03 7.28 19.43
N ALA A 325 28.27 6.60 18.57
CA ALA A 325 28.39 6.70 17.12
C ALA A 325 27.89 8.05 16.57
N ARG A 326 26.81 8.61 17.13
CA ARG A 326 26.28 9.94 16.77
C ARG A 326 27.11 11.09 17.33
N ALA A 327 27.82 10.87 18.44
CA ALA A 327 28.74 11.84 19.04
C ALA A 327 30.19 11.73 18.51
N ASN A 328 30.45 10.79 17.60
CA ASN A 328 31.76 10.51 16.99
C ASN A 328 32.90 10.29 18.00
N ILE A 329 32.61 9.60 19.11
CA ILE A 329 33.60 9.24 20.13
C ILE A 329 34.14 7.84 19.84
N HIS A 330 35.41 7.73 19.48
CA HIS A 330 36.09 6.46 19.25
C HIS A 330 36.56 5.84 20.57
N ALA A 331 35.70 5.07 21.24
CA ALA A 331 36.10 4.25 22.38
C ALA A 331 36.82 2.97 21.89
N SER A 332 37.98 2.65 22.49
CA SER A 332 38.72 1.45 22.14
C SER A 332 37.99 0.21 22.65
N GLN A 333 38.19 -0.94 21.99
CA GLN A 333 37.55 -2.20 22.35
C GLN A 333 37.82 -2.63 23.81
N THR A 334 38.95 -2.18 24.37
CA THR A 334 39.37 -2.37 25.76
C THR A 334 38.52 -1.58 26.76
N ASP A 335 38.04 -0.38 26.42
CA ASP A 335 37.27 0.48 27.33
C ASP A 335 35.83 -0.02 27.53
N VAL A 336 35.24 -0.55 26.45
CA VAL A 336 33.90 -1.17 26.47
C VAL A 336 33.93 -2.51 27.22
N GLN A 337 35.04 -3.25 27.13
CA GLN A 337 35.23 -4.50 27.88
C GLN A 337 35.45 -4.25 29.38
N ALA A 338 36.16 -3.18 29.76
CA ALA A 338 36.32 -2.77 31.15
C ALA A 338 34.98 -2.35 31.79
N LEU A 339 34.16 -1.61 31.06
CA LEU A 339 32.79 -1.24 31.48
C LEU A 339 31.88 -2.47 31.63
N ALA A 340 31.95 -3.43 30.70
CA ALA A 340 31.17 -4.67 30.79
C ALA A 340 31.64 -5.59 31.93
N GLN A 341 32.95 -5.60 32.25
CA GLN A 341 33.50 -6.32 33.39
C GLN A 341 33.13 -5.70 34.73
N ALA A 342 32.98 -4.37 34.80
CA ALA A 342 32.57 -3.64 36.00
C ALA A 342 31.11 -3.94 36.44
N PHE A 343 30.24 -4.42 35.54
CA PHE A 343 28.82 -4.70 35.84
C PHE A 343 28.49 -6.16 36.18
N GLY A 344 29.48 -7.03 36.41
CA GLY A 344 29.29 -8.28 37.16
C GLY A 344 28.58 -9.45 36.45
N ARG A 345 29.39 -10.42 36.02
CA ARG A 345 29.19 -11.87 35.78
C ARG A 345 27.83 -12.43 35.30
N GLY A 346 27.89 -13.11 34.14
CA GLY A 346 27.03 -14.24 33.78
C GLY A 346 27.36 -14.79 32.39
N ASP A 347 27.84 -16.05 32.32
CA ASP A 347 28.34 -16.74 31.12
C ASP A 347 27.30 -16.96 29.98
N GLY A 348 26.07 -16.43 30.10
CA GLY A 348 25.05 -16.44 29.05
C GLY A 348 25.01 -15.18 28.16
N TRP A 349 25.70 -14.10 28.54
CA TRP A 349 25.69 -12.84 27.75
C TRP A 349 26.56 -12.89 26.50
N ILE A 350 27.55 -13.79 26.45
CA ILE A 350 28.49 -13.89 25.32
C ILE A 350 27.81 -14.41 24.05
N ASP A 351 26.83 -15.32 24.18
CA ASP A 351 26.05 -15.81 23.04
C ASP A 351 24.98 -14.81 22.59
N TYR A 352 24.31 -14.11 23.51
CA TYR A 352 23.33 -13.07 23.16
C TYR A 352 23.99 -11.85 22.51
N THR A 353 25.18 -11.44 22.98
CA THR A 353 25.93 -10.34 22.37
C THR A 353 26.52 -10.71 21.01
N ARG A 354 26.89 -11.99 20.78
CA ARG A 354 27.25 -12.50 19.45
C ARG A 354 26.05 -12.51 18.51
N MET A 355 24.87 -12.89 18.99
CA MET A 355 23.62 -12.86 18.23
C MET A 355 23.17 -11.44 17.89
N CYS A 356 23.22 -10.50 18.84
CA CYS A 356 22.90 -9.08 18.59
C CYS A 356 23.93 -8.43 17.67
N LYS A 357 25.24 -8.71 17.81
CA LYS A 357 26.26 -8.24 16.86
C LYS A 357 26.14 -8.89 15.48
N ALA A 358 25.64 -10.12 15.38
CA ALA A 358 25.31 -10.75 14.11
C ALA A 358 24.05 -10.13 13.49
N ALA A 359 23.05 -9.77 14.29
CA ALA A 359 21.85 -9.05 13.87
C ALA A 359 22.16 -7.62 13.42
N GLU A 360 23.03 -6.89 14.12
CA GLU A 360 23.49 -5.54 13.74
C GLU A 360 24.35 -5.56 12.47
N ARG A 361 25.22 -6.56 12.30
CA ARG A 361 26.01 -6.76 11.05
C ARG A 361 25.16 -7.28 9.89
N SER A 362 24.12 -8.06 10.17
CA SER A 362 23.10 -8.43 9.18
C SER A 362 22.23 -7.24 8.80
N ALA A 363 21.90 -6.35 9.74
CA ALA A 363 21.20 -5.09 9.46
C ALA A 363 22.06 -4.13 8.63
N ALA A 364 23.38 -4.08 8.84
CA ALA A 364 24.30 -3.30 8.01
C ALA A 364 24.46 -3.87 6.59
N ALA A 365 24.47 -5.20 6.42
CA ALA A 365 24.51 -5.86 5.11
C ALA A 365 23.15 -5.87 4.38
N ALA A 366 22.04 -5.98 5.12
CA ALA A 366 20.68 -5.78 4.64
C ALA A 366 20.46 -4.31 4.25
N GLY A 367 21.02 -3.37 5.01
CA GLY A 367 20.98 -1.94 4.71
C GLY A 367 21.55 -1.60 3.34
N GLY A 368 22.63 -2.26 2.88
CA GLY A 368 23.15 -2.08 1.52
C GLY A 368 22.24 -2.65 0.42
N ARG A 369 21.51 -3.74 0.69
CA ARG A 369 20.62 -4.42 -0.27
C ARG A 369 19.28 -3.69 -0.41
N GLU A 370 18.70 -3.29 0.72
CA GLU A 370 17.52 -2.42 0.77
C GLU A 370 17.84 -1.04 0.18
N GLN A 371 19.04 -0.51 0.40
CA GLN A 371 19.46 0.74 -0.22
C GLN A 371 19.53 0.64 -1.76
N GLN A 372 20.01 -0.47 -2.32
CA GLN A 372 20.02 -0.67 -3.77
C GLN A 372 18.60 -0.78 -4.35
N ASP A 373 17.70 -1.47 -3.65
CA ASP A 373 16.30 -1.57 -4.05
C ASP A 373 15.55 -0.24 -3.90
N ASN A 374 15.85 0.55 -2.87
CA ASN A 374 15.27 1.89 -2.67
C ASN A 374 15.80 2.91 -3.68
N LEU A 375 17.03 2.70 -4.20
CA LEU A 375 17.63 3.57 -5.20
C LEU A 375 17.20 3.22 -6.63
N ASN A 376 17.12 1.92 -6.96
CA ASN A 376 16.99 1.44 -8.33
C ASN A 376 15.79 0.52 -8.60
N GLY A 377 15.06 0.11 -7.56
CA GLY A 377 13.95 -0.86 -7.71
C GLY A 377 14.39 -2.23 -8.24
N ILE A 378 15.61 -2.67 -7.89
CA ILE A 378 16.19 -3.94 -8.33
C ILE A 378 16.80 -4.74 -7.19
N ARG A 379 16.55 -6.05 -7.18
CA ARG A 379 17.14 -7.03 -6.26
C ARG A 379 17.68 -8.23 -7.04
N PHE A 380 18.95 -8.55 -6.87
CA PHE A 380 19.60 -9.69 -7.54
C PHE A 380 19.63 -10.93 -6.64
N SER A 381 19.54 -12.14 -7.21
CA SER A 381 19.87 -13.38 -6.48
C SER A 381 21.33 -13.43 -6.06
N TRP A 382 22.22 -12.91 -6.91
CA TRP A 382 23.66 -12.82 -6.69
C TRP A 382 24.15 -11.41 -7.03
N ASN A 383 24.70 -10.70 -6.05
CA ASN A 383 25.34 -9.38 -6.20
C ASN A 383 26.84 -9.47 -6.52
N VAL A 384 27.33 -10.69 -6.76
CA VAL A 384 28.69 -11.00 -7.23
C VAL A 384 28.54 -12.12 -8.23
N TRP A 385 29.04 -11.93 -9.44
CA TRP A 385 28.77 -12.85 -10.55
C TRP A 385 29.95 -13.76 -10.84
N PRO A 386 29.70 -15.04 -11.20
CA PRO A 386 30.74 -15.93 -11.70
C PRO A 386 31.28 -15.46 -13.05
N THR A 387 32.55 -15.71 -13.29
CA THR A 387 33.24 -15.41 -14.56
C THR A 387 33.07 -16.51 -15.62
N ASN A 388 32.53 -17.67 -15.29
CA ASN A 388 32.46 -18.78 -16.22
C ASN A 388 31.21 -19.64 -16.03
N LYS A 389 30.83 -20.39 -17.08
CA LYS A 389 29.65 -21.27 -17.09
C LYS A 389 29.74 -22.41 -16.07
N LEU A 390 30.94 -22.89 -15.75
CA LEU A 390 31.15 -23.99 -14.80
C LEU A 390 30.75 -23.55 -13.39
N ASP A 391 31.23 -22.39 -12.95
CA ASP A 391 30.89 -21.85 -11.64
C ASP A 391 29.43 -21.37 -11.58
N HIS A 392 28.88 -20.84 -12.68
CA HIS A 392 27.44 -20.57 -12.80
C HIS A 392 26.57 -21.83 -12.60
N THR A 393 26.99 -22.96 -13.13
CA THR A 393 26.27 -24.22 -12.89
C THR A 393 26.39 -24.67 -11.43
N ARG A 394 27.52 -24.36 -10.76
CA ARG A 394 27.80 -24.74 -9.36
C ARG A 394 27.10 -23.87 -8.33
N ILE A 395 26.73 -22.62 -8.66
CA ILE A 395 25.97 -21.76 -7.74
C ILE A 395 24.49 -22.16 -7.63
N VAL A 396 24.01 -23.07 -8.49
CA VAL A 396 22.68 -23.72 -8.49
C VAL A 396 21.50 -22.78 -8.73
N VAL A 397 21.33 -21.75 -7.88
CA VAL A 397 20.32 -20.71 -8.08
C VAL A 397 20.77 -19.84 -9.26
N PRO A 398 19.90 -19.62 -10.28
CA PRO A 398 20.26 -18.85 -11.45
C PRO A 398 20.60 -17.40 -11.07
N MET A 399 21.53 -16.81 -11.81
CA MET A 399 21.72 -15.36 -11.81
C MET A 399 20.43 -14.71 -12.32
N GLY A 400 19.83 -13.86 -11.52
CA GLY A 400 18.58 -13.20 -11.87
C GLY A 400 18.35 -11.94 -11.08
N ALA A 401 17.39 -11.15 -11.55
CA ALA A 401 17.03 -9.86 -10.97
C ALA A 401 15.51 -9.71 -10.93
N LEU A 402 14.98 -9.25 -9.79
CA LEU A 402 13.64 -8.72 -9.67
C LEU A 402 13.71 -7.23 -9.91
N TYR A 403 13.01 -6.73 -10.93
CA TYR A 403 13.05 -5.32 -11.34
C TYR A 403 11.64 -4.73 -11.37
N THR A 404 11.49 -3.60 -10.69
CA THR A 404 10.23 -2.84 -10.56
C THR A 404 10.36 -1.52 -11.32
N PRO A 405 9.97 -1.47 -12.61
CA PRO A 405 10.20 -0.29 -13.43
C PRO A 405 9.65 0.99 -12.82
N LEU A 406 8.38 1.05 -12.41
CA LEU A 406 7.78 2.29 -11.92
C LEU A 406 7.87 2.51 -10.40
N LYS A 407 8.83 1.86 -9.72
CA LYS A 407 9.04 2.07 -8.29
C LYS A 407 9.32 3.55 -7.98
N GLN A 408 8.76 4.05 -6.88
CA GLN A 408 9.17 5.35 -6.35
C GLN A 408 10.52 5.20 -5.63
N THR A 409 11.60 5.66 -6.27
CA THR A 409 12.94 5.62 -5.67
C THR A 409 13.26 6.94 -4.97
N THR A 410 14.17 6.90 -3.99
CA THR A 410 14.42 8.04 -3.09
C THR A 410 14.97 9.30 -3.78
N ASN A 411 15.61 9.15 -4.95
CA ASN A 411 16.25 10.23 -5.71
C ASN A 411 15.74 10.32 -7.16
N LEU A 412 14.52 9.82 -7.43
CA LEU A 412 13.98 9.85 -8.78
C LEU A 412 13.75 11.29 -9.24
N ASN A 413 14.42 11.68 -10.32
CA ASN A 413 14.23 12.99 -10.96
C ASN A 413 13.74 12.81 -12.40
N PHE A 414 12.95 13.79 -12.84
CA PHE A 414 12.38 13.86 -14.17
C PHE A 414 13.12 14.89 -15.02
N PHE A 415 13.47 14.50 -16.23
CA PHE A 415 14.27 15.31 -17.14
C PHE A 415 13.56 15.46 -18.50
N GLU A 416 13.21 16.69 -18.87
CA GLU A 416 12.51 16.97 -20.13
C GLU A 416 13.49 17.24 -21.28
N TYR A 417 14.20 16.21 -21.71
CA TYR A 417 15.06 16.23 -22.89
C TYR A 417 15.27 14.82 -23.45
N GLU A 418 15.77 14.75 -24.68
CA GLU A 418 16.06 13.47 -25.35
C GLU A 418 17.30 12.79 -24.74
N PRO A 419 17.25 11.47 -24.45
CA PRO A 419 18.36 10.73 -23.90
C PRO A 419 19.54 10.62 -24.88
N VAL A 420 20.77 10.75 -24.37
CA VAL A 420 21.98 10.58 -25.19
C VAL A 420 22.26 9.11 -25.44
N GLN A 421 22.09 8.65 -26.68
CA GLN A 421 22.29 7.25 -27.06
C GLN A 421 23.68 6.97 -27.63
N CYS A 422 24.18 5.75 -27.42
CA CYS A 422 25.38 5.25 -28.07
C CYS A 422 25.19 5.17 -29.59
N ARG A 423 26.18 5.61 -30.37
CA ARG A 423 26.09 5.67 -31.85
C ARG A 423 26.16 4.30 -32.53
N THR A 424 26.61 3.27 -31.83
CA THR A 424 26.60 1.90 -32.34
C THR A 424 25.15 1.41 -32.49
N ARG A 425 24.73 1.16 -33.74
CA ARG A 425 23.37 0.76 -34.11
C ARG A 425 22.80 -0.41 -33.30
N ASP A 426 23.65 -1.39 -32.97
CA ASP A 426 23.22 -2.61 -32.26
C ASP A 426 23.39 -2.51 -30.74
N CYS A 427 23.90 -1.39 -30.22
CA CYS A 427 24.09 -1.19 -28.79
C CYS A 427 22.87 -0.52 -28.15
N ASN A 428 22.43 0.64 -28.67
CA ASN A 428 21.30 1.42 -28.14
C ASN A 428 21.38 1.79 -26.64
N ALA A 429 22.54 1.59 -25.99
CA ALA A 429 22.72 1.99 -24.59
C ALA A 429 22.64 3.51 -24.44
N ILE A 430 21.95 3.93 -23.38
CA ILE A 430 21.83 5.34 -22.99
C ILE A 430 22.99 5.70 -22.08
N LEU A 431 23.49 6.93 -22.24
CA LEU A 431 24.50 7.55 -21.39
C LEU A 431 24.11 7.40 -19.92
N ASN A 432 25.07 6.97 -19.10
CA ASN A 432 24.83 6.58 -17.71
C ASN A 432 26.11 6.81 -16.89
N PRO A 433 26.04 6.75 -15.54
CA PRO A 433 27.16 7.10 -14.67
C PRO A 433 28.41 6.20 -14.82
N TYR A 434 28.28 5.04 -15.46
CA TYR A 434 29.39 4.10 -15.69
C TYR A 434 30.12 4.35 -17.01
N CYS A 435 29.68 5.31 -17.82
CA CYS A 435 30.40 5.71 -19.03
C CYS A 435 31.72 6.41 -18.66
N VAL A 436 32.83 5.99 -19.28
CA VAL A 436 34.12 6.67 -19.10
C VAL A 436 34.13 7.93 -19.94
N VAL A 437 34.22 9.09 -19.29
CA VAL A 437 34.16 10.40 -19.93
C VAL A 437 35.57 10.99 -20.11
N ASP A 438 35.88 11.45 -21.32
CA ASP A 438 37.06 12.27 -21.61
C ASP A 438 36.61 13.71 -21.87
N LEU A 439 36.78 14.54 -20.84
CA LEU A 439 36.39 15.96 -20.86
C LEU A 439 37.27 16.83 -21.76
N ARG A 440 38.47 16.38 -22.12
CA ARG A 440 39.38 17.10 -23.02
C ARG A 440 38.98 16.89 -24.47
N SER A 441 38.70 15.64 -24.86
CA SER A 441 38.24 15.33 -26.21
C SER A 441 36.73 15.49 -26.39
N LYS A 442 35.99 15.77 -25.31
CA LYS A 442 34.51 15.84 -25.28
C LYS A 442 33.89 14.56 -25.85
N THR A 443 34.42 13.42 -25.42
CA THR A 443 33.92 12.09 -25.79
C THR A 443 33.61 11.25 -24.56
N TRP A 444 32.83 10.19 -24.76
CA TRP A 444 32.53 9.19 -23.75
C TRP A 444 32.59 7.78 -24.34
N ALA A 445 33.03 6.81 -23.55
CA ALA A 445 33.07 5.40 -23.94
C ALA A 445 31.87 4.66 -23.32
N CYS A 446 31.10 3.98 -24.16
CA CYS A 446 29.97 3.17 -23.72
C CYS A 446 30.45 1.91 -22.97
N PRO A 447 29.95 1.61 -21.76
CA PRO A 447 30.40 0.44 -20.99
C PRO A 447 29.97 -0.90 -21.62
N PHE A 448 28.95 -0.91 -22.48
CA PHE A 448 28.39 -2.12 -23.08
C PHE A 448 29.14 -2.56 -24.36
N CYS A 449 29.40 -1.63 -25.27
CA CYS A 449 30.05 -1.93 -26.55
C CYS A 449 31.49 -1.40 -26.68
N LEU A 450 31.97 -0.63 -25.69
CA LEU A 450 33.27 0.05 -25.66
C LEU A 450 33.49 1.08 -26.77
N GLN A 451 32.43 1.42 -27.53
CA GLN A 451 32.49 2.46 -28.55
C GLN A 451 32.73 3.82 -27.91
N ARG A 452 33.67 4.59 -28.48
CA ARG A 452 33.82 6.01 -28.18
C ARG A 452 32.80 6.82 -28.98
N ASN A 453 32.05 7.66 -28.28
CA ASN A 453 30.99 8.53 -28.79
C ASN A 453 31.35 9.99 -28.48
N SER A 454 31.11 10.91 -29.41
CA SER A 454 31.21 12.35 -29.12
C SER A 454 29.93 12.84 -28.44
N PHE A 455 30.04 13.74 -27.48
CA PHE A 455 28.87 14.39 -26.88
C PHE A 455 28.08 15.20 -27.92
N PRO A 456 26.75 15.35 -27.74
CA PRO A 456 25.98 16.36 -28.45
C PRO A 456 26.58 17.76 -28.27
N GLN A 457 26.43 18.64 -29.25
CA GLN A 457 27.05 19.98 -29.22
C GLN A 457 26.68 20.78 -27.97
N MET A 458 25.42 20.73 -27.53
CA MET A 458 24.97 21.39 -26.31
C MET A 458 25.73 20.93 -25.06
N TYR A 459 26.05 19.63 -24.98
CA TYR A 459 26.79 19.06 -23.85
C TYR A 459 28.27 19.40 -23.96
N ALA A 460 28.84 19.30 -25.16
CA ALA A 460 30.26 19.55 -25.39
C ALA A 460 30.69 20.98 -25.02
N GLN A 461 29.79 21.97 -25.14
CA GLN A 461 30.04 23.37 -24.78
C GLN A 461 30.12 23.63 -23.27
N VAL A 462 29.38 22.85 -22.47
CA VAL A 462 29.16 23.13 -21.05
C VAL A 462 29.90 22.14 -20.13
N ILE A 463 30.12 20.91 -20.61
CA ILE A 463 30.62 19.82 -19.77
C ILE A 463 32.03 20.10 -19.21
N SER A 464 32.16 19.99 -17.89
CA SER A 464 33.40 20.18 -17.12
C SER A 464 33.40 19.26 -15.90
N GLU A 465 34.52 19.18 -15.16
CA GLU A 465 34.62 18.35 -13.95
C GLU A 465 33.60 18.73 -12.87
N THR A 466 33.26 20.02 -12.79
CA THR A 466 32.28 20.56 -11.83
C THR A 466 30.84 20.56 -12.35
N MET A 467 30.65 20.40 -13.67
CA MET A 467 29.34 20.50 -14.31
C MET A 467 29.13 19.30 -15.25
N LEU A 468 28.73 18.19 -14.63
CA LEU A 468 28.35 16.97 -15.33
C LEU A 468 26.84 16.94 -15.58
N PRO A 469 26.38 16.51 -16.77
CA PRO A 469 24.99 16.16 -17.03
C PRO A 469 24.43 15.22 -15.97
N ALA A 470 23.14 15.32 -15.67
CA ALA A 470 22.51 14.54 -14.63
C ALA A 470 22.74 13.03 -14.82
N GLU A 471 22.55 12.51 -16.02
CA GLU A 471 22.76 11.08 -16.32
C GLU A 471 24.19 10.55 -16.08
N LEU A 472 25.18 11.43 -15.88
CA LEU A 472 26.56 11.06 -15.54
C LEU A 472 26.85 11.17 -14.04
N GLN A 473 25.94 11.72 -13.24
CA GLN A 473 26.15 11.87 -11.81
C GLN A 473 25.91 10.52 -11.09
N PRO A 474 26.79 10.09 -10.17
CA PRO A 474 26.69 8.78 -9.53
C PRO A 474 25.38 8.50 -8.79
N GLN A 475 24.71 9.55 -8.30
CA GLN A 475 23.40 9.44 -7.64
C GLN A 475 22.24 9.08 -8.59
N TYR A 476 22.42 9.30 -9.90
CA TYR A 476 21.38 9.14 -10.93
C TYR A 476 21.60 7.87 -11.74
N THR A 477 21.69 6.74 -11.03
CA THR A 477 21.72 5.40 -11.65
C THR A 477 20.35 4.99 -12.22
N THR A 478 19.27 5.55 -11.66
CA THR A 478 17.92 5.49 -12.20
C THR A 478 17.42 6.90 -12.48
N ILE A 479 16.94 7.14 -13.70
CA ILE A 479 16.41 8.42 -14.17
C ILE A 479 15.19 8.23 -15.06
N GLU A 480 14.34 9.24 -15.12
CA GLU A 480 13.18 9.24 -16.02
C GLU A 480 13.21 10.45 -16.95
N TYR A 481 13.20 10.18 -18.25
CA TYR A 481 13.11 11.19 -19.28
C TYR A 481 11.66 11.41 -19.69
N ILE A 482 11.24 12.66 -19.75
CA ILE A 482 10.00 13.09 -20.38
C ILE A 482 10.36 13.46 -21.82
N LEU A 483 9.92 12.66 -22.79
CA LEU A 483 10.32 12.86 -24.17
C LEU A 483 9.63 14.12 -24.75
N PRO A 484 10.37 15.08 -25.31
CA PRO A 484 9.79 16.27 -25.91
C PRO A 484 9.02 15.93 -27.18
N ASN A 485 7.94 16.67 -27.46
CA ASN A 485 7.13 16.54 -28.69
C ASN A 485 6.47 15.17 -28.95
N GLN A 486 6.43 14.28 -27.95
CA GLN A 486 5.73 13.00 -28.03
C GLN A 486 4.46 13.04 -27.19
N ALA A 487 3.41 13.64 -27.75
CA ALA A 487 2.08 13.66 -27.15
C ALA A 487 1.41 12.28 -27.25
N VAL A 488 0.74 11.89 -26.19
CA VAL A 488 -0.01 10.64 -26.08
C VAL A 488 -1.48 11.00 -25.88
N GLN A 489 -2.37 10.24 -26.51
CA GLN A 489 -3.82 10.39 -26.30
C GLN A 489 -4.19 10.03 -24.84
N PRO A 490 -5.27 10.63 -24.30
CA PRO A 490 -5.81 10.23 -23.00
C PRO A 490 -6.09 8.71 -22.93
N PRO A 491 -5.97 8.09 -21.76
CA PRO A 491 -6.23 6.66 -21.60
C PRO A 491 -7.70 6.32 -21.82
N VAL A 492 -7.95 5.15 -22.41
CA VAL A 492 -9.30 4.59 -22.59
C VAL A 492 -9.60 3.55 -21.52
N PHE A 493 -10.75 3.65 -20.87
CA PHE A 493 -11.29 2.66 -19.94
C PHE A 493 -12.60 2.09 -20.49
N LEU A 494 -12.56 0.83 -20.93
CA LEU A 494 -13.72 0.13 -21.47
C LEU A 494 -14.28 -0.85 -20.43
N PHE A 495 -15.42 -0.53 -19.84
CA PHE A 495 -16.09 -1.41 -18.88
C PHE A 495 -16.88 -2.49 -19.61
N VAL A 496 -16.66 -3.76 -19.25
CA VAL A 496 -17.35 -4.92 -19.80
C VAL A 496 -18.09 -5.62 -18.66
N VAL A 497 -19.38 -5.33 -18.52
CA VAL A 497 -20.20 -5.61 -17.33
C VAL A 497 -21.14 -6.79 -17.55
N ASP A 498 -21.03 -7.79 -16.68
CA ASP A 498 -21.96 -8.92 -16.63
C ASP A 498 -23.29 -8.56 -15.98
N THR A 499 -24.39 -8.66 -16.73
CA THR A 499 -25.75 -8.44 -16.24
C THR A 499 -26.46 -9.74 -15.83
N SER A 500 -25.84 -10.89 -16.05
CA SER A 500 -26.41 -12.21 -15.73
C SER A 500 -26.03 -12.68 -14.32
N ILE A 501 -26.14 -11.75 -13.36
CA ILE A 501 -25.86 -11.91 -11.92
C ILE A 501 -27.11 -11.62 -11.08
N TYR A 502 -27.01 -11.73 -9.75
CA TYR A 502 -28.11 -11.34 -8.86
C TYR A 502 -28.30 -9.83 -8.86
N GLU A 503 -29.54 -9.37 -8.68
CA GLU A 503 -29.87 -7.94 -8.74
C GLU A 503 -29.16 -7.12 -7.65
N GLU A 504 -29.06 -7.66 -6.43
CA GLU A 504 -28.30 -7.05 -5.34
C GLU A 504 -26.81 -6.89 -5.69
N GLU A 505 -26.22 -7.88 -6.34
CA GLU A 505 -24.82 -7.84 -6.79
C GLU A 505 -24.61 -6.82 -7.92
N LEU A 506 -25.57 -6.73 -8.85
CA LEU A 506 -25.55 -5.75 -9.93
C LEU A 506 -25.63 -4.32 -9.39
N GLU A 507 -26.47 -4.09 -8.38
CA GLU A 507 -26.58 -2.78 -7.74
C GLU A 507 -25.27 -2.37 -7.06
N GLN A 508 -24.61 -3.31 -6.36
CA GLN A 508 -23.30 -3.04 -5.74
C GLN A 508 -22.20 -2.77 -6.77
N LEU A 509 -22.28 -3.43 -7.94
CA LEU A 509 -21.37 -3.18 -9.05
C LEU A 509 -21.63 -1.80 -9.68
N LYS A 510 -22.90 -1.42 -9.89
CA LYS A 510 -23.30 -0.08 -10.37
C LYS A 510 -22.75 1.01 -9.47
N ASP A 511 -23.00 0.92 -8.16
CA ASP A 511 -22.48 1.88 -7.16
C ASP A 511 -20.97 2.07 -7.30
N SER A 512 -20.24 0.96 -7.46
CA SER A 512 -18.77 0.97 -7.56
C SER A 512 -18.28 1.58 -8.87
N LEU A 513 -18.97 1.31 -9.99
CA LEU A 513 -18.68 1.90 -11.30
C LEU A 513 -18.91 3.42 -11.29
N GLN A 514 -20.04 3.87 -10.77
CA GLN A 514 -20.39 5.29 -10.65
C GLN A 514 -19.39 6.03 -9.74
N GLN A 515 -19.01 5.42 -8.62
CA GLN A 515 -17.99 5.99 -7.76
C GLN A 515 -16.65 6.12 -8.49
N CYS A 516 -16.19 5.09 -9.20
CA CYS A 516 -14.92 5.15 -9.93
C CYS A 516 -14.94 6.17 -11.07
N LEU A 517 -16.06 6.33 -11.79
CA LEU A 517 -16.21 7.37 -12.81
C LEU A 517 -15.94 8.78 -12.24
N SER A 518 -16.38 9.05 -11.01
CA SER A 518 -16.13 10.35 -10.35
C SER A 518 -14.67 10.59 -9.94
N MET A 519 -13.84 9.54 -9.88
CA MET A 519 -12.43 9.63 -9.50
C MET A 519 -11.48 9.70 -10.70
N MET A 520 -11.97 9.39 -11.91
CA MET A 520 -11.15 9.37 -13.11
C MET A 520 -10.84 10.78 -13.62
N PRO A 521 -9.72 10.96 -14.35
CA PRO A 521 -9.42 12.20 -15.04
C PRO A 521 -10.56 12.60 -16.01
N PRO A 522 -11.00 13.87 -16.05
CA PRO A 522 -12.12 14.30 -16.90
C PRO A 522 -11.93 14.03 -18.40
N ASP A 523 -10.67 14.06 -18.86
CA ASP A 523 -10.26 13.85 -20.25
C ASP A 523 -10.09 12.37 -20.63
N ALA A 524 -10.14 11.45 -19.65
CA ALA A 524 -10.07 10.02 -19.90
C ALA A 524 -11.28 9.57 -20.73
N LEU A 525 -11.04 8.69 -21.71
CA LEU A 525 -12.10 8.16 -22.56
C LEU A 525 -12.76 6.96 -21.89
N VAL A 526 -14.09 6.92 -21.82
CA VAL A 526 -14.84 5.80 -21.27
C VAL A 526 -15.74 5.16 -22.32
N GLY A 527 -15.92 3.84 -22.19
CA GLY A 527 -16.86 3.06 -22.98
C GLY A 527 -17.55 2.01 -22.13
N LEU A 528 -18.74 1.58 -22.54
CA LEU A 528 -19.54 0.59 -21.84
C LEU A 528 -19.99 -0.54 -22.77
N ILE A 529 -19.71 -1.76 -22.36
CA ILE A 529 -20.24 -3.00 -22.91
C ILE A 529 -20.94 -3.74 -21.79
N THR A 530 -22.16 -4.19 -22.02
CA THR A 530 -22.89 -5.04 -21.07
C THR A 530 -23.17 -6.39 -21.70
N TYR A 531 -23.11 -7.47 -20.94
CA TYR A 531 -23.34 -8.79 -21.50
C TYR A 531 -24.04 -9.75 -20.53
N GLY A 532 -24.76 -10.70 -21.12
CA GLY A 532 -25.36 -11.85 -20.44
C GLY A 532 -25.47 -12.96 -21.47
N THR A 533 -26.70 -13.27 -21.89
CA THR A 533 -26.93 -14.18 -23.03
C THR A 533 -26.43 -13.57 -24.35
N MET A 534 -26.54 -12.26 -24.49
CA MET A 534 -26.08 -11.46 -25.64
C MET A 534 -25.07 -10.42 -25.17
N CYS A 535 -24.26 -9.88 -26.08
CA CYS A 535 -23.31 -8.81 -25.79
C CYS A 535 -23.79 -7.51 -26.41
N TYR A 536 -23.81 -6.41 -25.67
CA TYR A 536 -24.33 -5.11 -26.09
C TYR A 536 -23.25 -4.04 -25.98
N VAL A 537 -22.96 -3.35 -27.08
CA VAL A 537 -22.03 -2.19 -27.10
C VAL A 537 -22.87 -0.91 -27.07
N HIS A 538 -22.70 -0.09 -26.03
CA HIS A 538 -23.51 1.11 -25.81
C HIS A 538 -22.93 2.33 -26.53
N GLU A 539 -23.79 3.08 -27.20
CA GLU A 539 -23.47 4.37 -27.82
C GLU A 539 -23.72 5.49 -26.82
N LEU A 540 -22.64 6.10 -26.31
CA LEU A 540 -22.69 7.15 -25.28
C LEU A 540 -22.88 8.56 -25.88
N GLY A 541 -22.60 8.73 -27.18
CA GLY A 541 -22.64 10.05 -27.84
C GLY A 541 -24.03 10.59 -28.16
N ASN A 542 -25.09 9.80 -27.97
CA ASN A 542 -26.46 10.21 -28.23
C ASN A 542 -27.25 10.28 -26.91
N GLN A 543 -27.34 11.48 -26.35
CA GLN A 543 -28.00 11.72 -25.05
C GLN A 543 -29.55 11.67 -25.15
N ASP A 544 -30.12 11.94 -26.32
CA ASP A 544 -31.57 11.99 -26.50
C ASP A 544 -32.19 10.59 -26.62
N MET A 545 -31.45 9.63 -27.17
CA MET A 545 -31.92 8.26 -27.37
C MET A 545 -30.77 7.25 -27.15
N PRO A 546 -30.78 6.52 -26.02
CA PRO A 546 -29.75 5.52 -25.75
C PRO A 546 -29.86 4.39 -26.78
N LYS A 547 -28.73 4.06 -27.42
CA LYS A 547 -28.64 2.97 -28.40
C LYS A 547 -27.62 1.95 -27.94
N ALA A 548 -27.92 0.68 -28.15
CA ALA A 548 -26.99 -0.41 -27.92
C ALA A 548 -26.98 -1.39 -29.10
N TYR A 549 -25.79 -1.83 -29.51
CA TYR A 549 -25.58 -2.74 -30.62
C TYR A 549 -25.42 -4.17 -30.10
N ALA A 550 -26.33 -5.06 -30.50
CA ALA A 550 -26.38 -6.43 -30.00
C ALA A 550 -25.57 -7.41 -30.86
N PHE A 551 -24.61 -8.08 -30.23
CA PHE A 551 -23.83 -9.17 -30.78
C PHE A 551 -24.30 -10.50 -30.19
N ARG A 552 -24.36 -11.53 -31.03
CA ARG A 552 -24.83 -12.86 -30.62
C ARG A 552 -23.77 -13.59 -29.81
N GLY A 553 -24.09 -13.88 -28.54
CA GLY A 553 -23.17 -14.53 -27.60
C GLY A 553 -22.76 -15.97 -27.93
N THR A 554 -23.43 -16.62 -28.89
CA THR A 554 -23.12 -18.00 -29.29
C THR A 554 -22.14 -18.11 -30.47
N LYS A 555 -21.76 -16.99 -31.09
CA LYS A 555 -20.90 -16.96 -32.28
C LYS A 555 -19.60 -16.24 -31.96
N GLU A 556 -18.51 -16.72 -32.56
CA GLU A 556 -17.25 -15.99 -32.54
C GLU A 556 -17.36 -14.74 -33.40
N ILE A 557 -16.89 -13.61 -32.86
CA ILE A 557 -16.96 -12.29 -33.51
C ILE A 557 -15.54 -11.77 -33.73
N SER A 558 -15.19 -11.46 -34.98
CA SER A 558 -13.90 -10.87 -35.34
C SER A 558 -13.91 -9.34 -35.27
N SER A 559 -12.74 -8.72 -35.15
CA SER A 559 -12.60 -7.26 -35.14
C SER A 559 -13.14 -6.58 -36.41
N GLN A 560 -12.99 -7.22 -37.57
CA GLN A 560 -13.59 -6.73 -38.82
C GLN A 560 -15.12 -6.74 -38.76
N GLN A 561 -15.73 -7.76 -38.15
CA GLN A 561 -17.19 -7.82 -37.98
C GLN A 561 -17.66 -6.76 -36.98
N VAL A 562 -16.92 -6.52 -35.90
CA VAL A 562 -17.18 -5.40 -34.98
C VAL A 562 -17.16 -4.07 -35.73
N ALA A 563 -16.10 -3.80 -36.51
CA ALA A 563 -15.99 -2.59 -37.31
C ALA A 563 -17.14 -2.40 -38.32
N GLN A 564 -17.56 -3.48 -38.98
CA GLN A 564 -18.66 -3.42 -39.94
C GLN A 564 -20.01 -3.15 -39.26
N GLN A 565 -20.29 -3.82 -38.15
CA GLN A 565 -21.58 -3.68 -37.44
C GLN A 565 -21.72 -2.36 -36.70
N LEU A 566 -20.62 -1.82 -36.16
CA LEU A 566 -20.59 -0.51 -35.50
C LEU A 566 -20.45 0.65 -36.50
N GLY A 567 -20.24 0.36 -37.78
CA GLY A 567 -20.15 1.37 -38.85
C GLY A 567 -18.82 2.11 -38.92
N PHE A 568 -17.72 1.50 -38.44
CA PHE A 568 -16.36 2.03 -38.58
C PHE A 568 -15.76 1.74 -39.97
N ALA A 569 -16.28 0.73 -40.69
CA ALA A 569 -15.79 0.34 -42.00
C ALA A 569 -16.62 0.98 -43.14
N VAL A 570 -16.00 1.88 -43.92
CA VAL A 570 -16.49 2.28 -45.25
C VAL A 570 -15.79 1.41 -46.28
N ARG A 571 -16.53 0.58 -47.04
CA ARG A 571 -15.97 -0.21 -48.14
C ARG A 571 -15.52 0.73 -49.27
N ASN A 572 -14.27 0.63 -49.70
CA ASN A 572 -13.72 1.16 -50.96
C ASN A 572 -13.79 2.69 -51.19
N ASP A 573 -13.44 3.54 -50.21
CA ASP A 573 -13.17 4.96 -50.49
C ASP A 573 -11.66 5.30 -50.33
N PRO A 574 -10.93 5.57 -51.44
CA PRO A 574 -9.53 5.99 -51.39
C PRO A 574 -9.32 7.43 -50.85
N ARG A 575 -10.38 8.14 -50.44
CA ARG A 575 -10.33 9.46 -49.77
C ARG A 575 -10.95 9.47 -48.37
N GLY A 576 -11.38 8.32 -47.82
CA GLY A 576 -12.07 8.22 -46.54
C GLY A 576 -11.13 8.34 -45.33
N SER A 577 -11.36 9.36 -44.49
CA SER A 577 -10.73 9.53 -43.18
C SER A 577 -10.94 8.26 -42.32
N THR A 578 -9.85 7.66 -41.88
CA THR A 578 -9.77 6.51 -40.99
C THR A 578 -10.52 6.74 -39.67
N GLY A 579 -11.53 5.91 -39.35
CA GLY A 579 -11.93 5.41 -38.01
C GLY A 579 -12.29 6.36 -36.86
N GLY A 580 -11.69 7.55 -36.76
CA GLY A 580 -11.72 8.40 -35.56
C GLY A 580 -13.00 9.23 -35.37
N GLN A 581 -13.75 9.49 -36.45
CA GLN A 581 -15.06 10.17 -36.35
C GLN A 581 -16.15 9.20 -35.85
N GLY A 582 -16.03 7.90 -36.16
CA GLY A 582 -17.01 6.90 -35.77
C GLY A 582 -16.87 6.43 -34.32
N SER A 583 -15.64 6.36 -33.79
CA SER A 583 -15.31 5.89 -32.45
C SER A 583 -15.80 6.82 -31.34
N ARG A 584 -15.83 8.14 -31.59
CA ARG A 584 -16.36 9.17 -30.68
C ARG A 584 -17.81 8.97 -30.26
N ARG A 585 -18.55 8.04 -30.89
CA ARG A 585 -19.91 7.70 -30.48
C ARG A 585 -19.95 6.69 -29.33
N PHE A 586 -18.90 5.87 -29.20
CA PHE A 586 -18.81 4.77 -28.25
C PHE A 586 -17.79 5.04 -27.13
N LEU A 587 -16.76 5.83 -27.44
CA LEU A 587 -15.67 6.19 -26.54
C LEU A 587 -15.60 7.71 -26.46
N LEU A 588 -15.95 8.27 -25.30
CA LEU A 588 -16.07 9.71 -25.07
C LEU A 588 -15.33 10.11 -23.79
N PRO A 589 -14.81 11.35 -23.72
CA PRO A 589 -14.31 11.90 -22.46
C PRO A 589 -15.39 11.85 -21.38
N ILE A 590 -14.99 11.59 -20.14
CA ILE A 590 -15.92 11.52 -19.01
C ILE A 590 -16.71 12.83 -18.89
N GLU A 591 -16.05 13.98 -19.02
CA GLU A 591 -16.71 15.29 -18.94
C GLU A 591 -17.81 15.51 -20.00
N GLU A 592 -17.75 14.81 -21.14
CA GLU A 592 -18.75 14.91 -22.21
C GLU A 592 -19.91 13.92 -22.04
N CYS A 593 -19.69 12.80 -21.35
CA CYS A 593 -20.65 11.70 -21.28
C CYS A 593 -21.04 11.26 -19.86
N GLU A 594 -20.62 11.98 -18.81
CA GLU A 594 -20.89 11.65 -17.40
C GLU A 594 -22.38 11.40 -17.13
N TYR A 595 -23.26 12.27 -17.61
CA TYR A 595 -24.70 12.08 -17.46
C TYR A 595 -25.19 10.85 -18.23
N ALA A 596 -24.74 10.67 -19.48
CA ALA A 596 -25.18 9.58 -20.34
C ALA A 596 -24.79 8.21 -19.78
N ILE A 597 -23.54 8.04 -19.34
CA ILE A 597 -23.08 6.78 -18.77
C ILE A 597 -23.74 6.48 -17.43
N ASN A 598 -23.90 7.47 -16.54
CA ASN A 598 -24.57 7.28 -15.26
C ASN A 598 -26.05 6.90 -15.45
N SER A 599 -26.74 7.55 -16.40
CA SER A 599 -28.12 7.21 -16.76
C SER A 599 -28.24 5.76 -17.24
N VAL A 600 -27.33 5.30 -18.12
CA VAL A 600 -27.31 3.90 -18.58
C VAL A 600 -27.00 2.93 -17.43
N LEU A 601 -26.10 3.30 -16.50
CA LEU A 601 -25.80 2.48 -15.33
C LEU A 601 -26.99 2.39 -14.37
N ASP A 602 -27.68 3.50 -14.09
CA ASP A 602 -28.87 3.54 -13.24
C ASP A 602 -29.99 2.64 -13.79
N ASP A 603 -30.22 2.70 -15.10
CA ASP A 603 -31.21 1.90 -15.82
C ASP A 603 -30.78 0.45 -16.07
N LEU A 604 -29.54 0.07 -15.72
CA LEU A 604 -29.03 -1.27 -15.97
C LEU A 604 -29.78 -2.30 -15.13
N GLN A 605 -30.35 -3.30 -15.81
CA GLN A 605 -31.12 -4.39 -15.21
C GLN A 605 -30.43 -5.73 -15.43
N LYS A 606 -30.85 -6.72 -14.63
CA LYS A 606 -30.47 -8.12 -14.81
C LYS A 606 -30.82 -8.59 -16.23
N ASP A 607 -29.99 -9.48 -16.79
CA ASP A 607 -30.22 -10.11 -18.09
C ASP A 607 -31.67 -10.65 -18.17
N PRO A 608 -32.48 -10.22 -19.15
CA PRO A 608 -33.93 -10.48 -19.16
C PRO A 608 -34.28 -11.94 -19.49
N TRP A 609 -33.29 -12.75 -19.87
CA TRP A 609 -33.50 -14.14 -20.25
C TRP A 609 -33.79 -15.00 -19.02
N PRO A 610 -34.92 -15.73 -19.00
CA PRO A 610 -35.30 -16.54 -17.85
C PRO A 610 -34.35 -17.73 -17.67
N VAL A 611 -33.98 -17.99 -16.42
CA VAL A 611 -33.14 -19.14 -16.06
C VAL A 611 -34.03 -20.25 -15.53
N ALA A 612 -34.05 -21.39 -16.23
CA ALA A 612 -34.82 -22.56 -15.81
C ALA A 612 -34.28 -23.14 -14.49
N SER A 613 -35.16 -23.78 -13.70
CA SER A 613 -34.75 -24.47 -12.47
C SER A 613 -33.65 -25.50 -12.73
N GLY A 614 -32.64 -25.54 -11.86
CA GLY A 614 -31.47 -26.43 -12.00
C GLY A 614 -30.52 -26.05 -13.15
N LYS A 615 -30.66 -24.84 -13.74
CA LYS A 615 -29.75 -24.32 -14.75
C LYS A 615 -29.02 -23.07 -14.24
N ARG A 616 -27.78 -22.88 -14.71
CA ARG A 616 -27.02 -21.64 -14.61
C ARG A 616 -27.50 -20.63 -15.66
N PRO A 617 -27.33 -19.32 -15.42
CA PRO A 617 -27.56 -18.29 -16.44
C PRO A 617 -26.70 -18.53 -17.69
N GLN A 618 -27.21 -18.11 -18.85
CA GLN A 618 -26.44 -18.10 -20.09
C GLN A 618 -25.52 -16.87 -20.10
N LYS A 619 -24.21 -17.09 -20.15
CA LYS A 619 -23.19 -16.05 -20.04
C LYS A 619 -22.16 -16.21 -21.16
N CYS A 620 -22.03 -15.19 -22.01
CA CYS A 620 -21.13 -15.19 -23.17
C CYS A 620 -19.83 -14.38 -22.95
N THR A 621 -19.18 -14.55 -21.81
CA THR A 621 -17.95 -13.81 -21.41
C THR A 621 -16.87 -13.78 -22.49
N GLY A 622 -16.64 -14.92 -23.17
CA GLY A 622 -15.64 -15.00 -24.24
C GLY A 622 -15.96 -14.10 -25.43
N VAL A 623 -17.22 -14.01 -25.84
CA VAL A 623 -17.65 -13.12 -26.92
C VAL A 623 -17.58 -11.67 -26.49
N ALA A 624 -18.01 -11.34 -25.27
CA ALA A 624 -17.94 -9.99 -24.73
C ALA A 624 -16.50 -9.45 -24.75
N MET A 625 -15.54 -10.26 -24.30
CA MET A 625 -14.12 -9.90 -24.35
C MET A 625 -13.57 -9.80 -25.79
N SER A 626 -13.98 -10.69 -26.70
CA SER A 626 -13.56 -10.59 -28.11
C SER A 626 -14.10 -9.34 -28.80
N VAL A 627 -15.34 -8.93 -28.48
CA VAL A 627 -15.96 -7.69 -28.98
C VAL A 627 -15.24 -6.47 -28.40
N ALA A 628 -14.95 -6.47 -27.09
CA ALA A 628 -14.21 -5.39 -26.44
C ALA A 628 -12.81 -5.21 -27.05
N VAL A 629 -12.04 -6.28 -27.17
CA VAL A 629 -10.72 -6.25 -27.85
C VAL A 629 -10.87 -5.83 -29.31
N GLY A 630 -11.91 -6.29 -30.02
CA GLY A 630 -12.16 -5.90 -31.41
C GLY A 630 -12.52 -4.42 -31.58
N LEU A 631 -13.24 -3.83 -30.63
CA LEU A 631 -13.52 -2.39 -30.59
C LEU A 631 -12.22 -1.60 -30.41
N MET A 632 -11.35 -2.03 -29.50
CA MET A 632 -10.08 -1.36 -29.25
C MET A 632 -9.07 -1.53 -30.39
N GLU A 633 -8.97 -2.72 -31.00
CA GLU A 633 -8.15 -2.96 -32.21
C GLU A 633 -8.53 -2.04 -33.37
N THR A 634 -9.82 -1.68 -33.49
CA THR A 634 -10.32 -0.88 -34.61
C THR A 634 -10.26 0.62 -34.37
N THR A 635 -10.14 1.06 -33.12
CA THR A 635 -10.24 2.47 -32.74
C THR A 635 -8.98 3.03 -32.08
N HIS A 636 -8.29 2.27 -31.22
CA HIS A 636 -7.19 2.72 -30.35
C HIS A 636 -6.00 1.75 -30.37
N MET A 637 -5.60 1.33 -31.58
CA MET A 637 -4.45 0.44 -31.78
C MET A 637 -3.15 1.09 -31.28
N GLN A 638 -2.39 0.39 -30.44
CA GLN A 638 -1.11 0.84 -29.87
C GLN A 638 -1.21 2.16 -29.09
N GLN A 639 -2.38 2.43 -28.49
CA GLN A 639 -2.63 3.58 -27.62
C GLN A 639 -2.87 3.13 -26.18
N SER A 640 -3.01 4.09 -25.27
CA SER A 640 -3.24 3.83 -23.85
C SER A 640 -4.67 3.33 -23.62
N ALA A 641 -4.83 2.04 -23.28
CA ALA A 641 -6.15 1.44 -23.12
C ALA A 641 -6.18 0.33 -22.06
N ARG A 642 -7.28 0.26 -21.31
CA ARG A 642 -7.65 -0.81 -20.38
C ARG A 642 -9.06 -1.31 -20.68
N VAL A 643 -9.20 -2.62 -20.85
CA VAL A 643 -10.48 -3.31 -20.92
C VAL A 643 -10.73 -3.96 -19.57
N MET A 644 -11.80 -3.58 -18.88
CA MET A 644 -12.11 -4.04 -17.52
C MET A 644 -13.30 -4.98 -17.54
N LEU A 645 -13.05 -6.28 -17.39
CA LEU A 645 -14.08 -7.31 -17.34
C LEU A 645 -14.60 -7.49 -15.92
N PHE A 646 -15.89 -7.23 -15.71
CA PHE A 646 -16.60 -7.54 -14.47
C PHE A 646 -17.47 -8.78 -14.70
N THR A 647 -17.14 -9.88 -14.05
CA THR A 647 -17.83 -11.17 -14.24
C THR A 647 -18.30 -11.74 -12.91
N GLY A 648 -19.55 -12.21 -12.85
CA GLY A 648 -20.12 -12.85 -11.67
C GLY A 648 -20.46 -14.32 -11.87
N GLY A 649 -19.69 -15.02 -12.71
CA GLY A 649 -19.82 -16.45 -12.92
C GLY A 649 -19.04 -16.95 -14.14
N PRO A 650 -19.10 -18.26 -14.42
CA PRO A 650 -18.40 -18.86 -15.54
C PRO A 650 -19.06 -18.55 -16.88
N CYS A 651 -18.27 -18.56 -17.96
CA CYS A 651 -18.78 -18.54 -19.32
C CYS A 651 -19.52 -19.87 -19.61
N THR A 652 -20.81 -19.81 -19.95
CA THR A 652 -21.68 -20.99 -20.11
C THR A 652 -22.20 -21.20 -21.53
N ILE A 653 -21.97 -20.23 -22.43
CA ILE A 653 -22.37 -20.33 -23.85
C ILE A 653 -21.30 -19.72 -24.75
N GLY A 654 -21.23 -20.21 -25.99
CA GLY A 654 -20.35 -19.68 -27.01
C GLY A 654 -18.86 -20.03 -26.83
N PRO A 655 -17.97 -19.39 -27.59
CA PRO A 655 -16.52 -19.54 -27.45
C PRO A 655 -16.03 -19.15 -26.04
N GLY A 656 -15.04 -19.88 -25.52
CA GLY A 656 -14.51 -19.65 -24.18
C GLY A 656 -15.38 -20.22 -23.05
N MET A 657 -16.33 -21.09 -23.36
CA MET A 657 -17.17 -21.79 -22.38
C MET A 657 -16.32 -22.60 -21.39
N VAL A 658 -16.67 -22.53 -20.10
CA VAL A 658 -15.95 -23.17 -18.98
C VAL A 658 -16.74 -24.34 -18.42
N VAL A 659 -18.07 -24.22 -18.40
CA VAL A 659 -19.00 -25.24 -17.92
C VAL A 659 -20.33 -25.12 -18.67
N GLY A 660 -21.09 -26.21 -18.78
CA GLY A 660 -22.45 -26.18 -19.31
C GLY A 660 -23.44 -25.45 -18.40
N THR A 661 -24.62 -25.17 -18.94
CA THR A 661 -25.71 -24.53 -18.18
C THR A 661 -26.36 -25.46 -17.15
N ASP A 662 -26.15 -26.78 -17.21
CA ASP A 662 -26.77 -27.71 -16.28
C ASP A 662 -26.05 -27.71 -14.92
N MET A 663 -26.74 -27.40 -13.82
CA MET A 663 -26.14 -27.43 -12.48
C MET A 663 -25.73 -28.84 -12.03
N SER A 664 -26.29 -29.89 -12.64
CA SER A 664 -25.83 -31.27 -12.41
C SER A 664 -24.43 -31.53 -12.95
N GLU A 665 -23.95 -30.70 -13.91
CA GLU A 665 -22.56 -30.70 -14.33
C GLU A 665 -21.74 -29.79 -13.39
N PRO A 666 -20.82 -30.34 -12.58
CA PRO A 666 -19.98 -29.54 -11.70
C PRO A 666 -18.93 -28.77 -12.51
N ILE A 667 -18.44 -27.66 -11.95
CA ILE A 667 -17.29 -26.96 -12.49
C ILE A 667 -16.03 -27.79 -12.18
N ARG A 668 -15.08 -27.85 -13.12
CA ARG A 668 -13.83 -28.61 -12.97
C ARG A 668 -13.07 -28.27 -11.68
N SER A 669 -12.48 -29.30 -11.07
CA SER A 669 -11.52 -29.25 -9.97
C SER A 669 -10.11 -29.60 -10.43
N HIS A 670 -9.10 -29.46 -9.56
CA HIS A 670 -7.73 -29.90 -9.87
C HIS A 670 -7.64 -31.40 -10.18
N VAL A 671 -8.45 -32.23 -9.52
CA VAL A 671 -8.48 -33.67 -9.76
C VAL A 671 -9.03 -33.98 -11.16
N ASP A 672 -10.09 -33.27 -11.57
CA ASP A 672 -10.64 -33.40 -12.93
C ASP A 672 -9.60 -33.01 -13.98
N LEU A 673 -8.81 -31.96 -13.74
CA LEU A 673 -7.75 -31.50 -14.64
C LEU A 673 -6.60 -32.51 -14.75
N GLN A 674 -6.14 -33.06 -13.63
CA GLN A 674 -5.03 -34.02 -13.58
C GLN A 674 -5.38 -35.36 -14.24
N ARG A 675 -6.61 -35.81 -14.07
CA ARG A 675 -7.09 -37.11 -14.60
C ARG A 675 -7.77 -36.98 -15.97
N GLU A 676 -7.86 -35.75 -16.50
CA GLU A 676 -8.60 -35.42 -17.72
C GLU A 676 -10.04 -35.97 -17.71
N GLU A 677 -10.75 -35.78 -16.59
CA GLU A 677 -12.12 -36.25 -16.43
C GLU A 677 -13.11 -35.45 -17.30
N LYS A 678 -14.33 -35.99 -17.45
CA LYS A 678 -15.38 -35.41 -18.30
C LYS A 678 -15.70 -33.95 -17.95
N ASN A 679 -15.58 -33.55 -16.69
CA ASN A 679 -15.87 -32.19 -16.23
C ASN A 679 -14.83 -31.16 -16.75
N ALA A 680 -13.62 -31.59 -17.11
CA ALA A 680 -12.55 -30.74 -17.66
C ALA A 680 -12.61 -30.60 -19.20
N ARG A 681 -13.63 -31.15 -19.86
CA ARG A 681 -13.76 -31.17 -21.34
C ARG A 681 -13.70 -29.80 -22.02
N TYR A 682 -14.08 -28.74 -21.31
CA TYR A 682 -14.12 -27.37 -21.85
C TYR A 682 -12.80 -26.61 -21.68
N THR A 683 -11.93 -27.04 -20.77
CA THR A 683 -10.74 -26.28 -20.37
C THR A 683 -9.75 -26.07 -21.52
N LYS A 684 -9.32 -27.13 -22.21
CA LYS A 684 -8.35 -27.02 -23.33
C LYS A 684 -8.87 -26.12 -24.47
N PRO A 685 -10.12 -26.29 -24.97
CA PRO A 685 -10.71 -25.36 -25.95
C PRO A 685 -10.78 -23.90 -25.47
N ALA A 686 -11.20 -23.68 -24.21
CA ALA A 686 -11.32 -22.34 -23.65
C ALA A 686 -9.96 -21.64 -23.49
N MET A 687 -8.94 -22.34 -22.97
CA MET A 687 -7.56 -21.82 -22.90
C MET A 687 -7.03 -21.40 -24.26
N LYS A 688 -7.25 -22.22 -25.30
CA LYS A 688 -6.84 -21.88 -26.67
C LYS A 688 -7.53 -20.59 -27.16
N TYR A 689 -8.82 -20.44 -26.85
CA TYR A 689 -9.60 -19.27 -27.23
C TYR A 689 -9.12 -18.00 -26.51
N TYR A 690 -8.98 -18.04 -25.18
CA TYR A 690 -8.50 -16.89 -24.41
C TYR A 690 -7.04 -16.52 -24.73
N ASN A 691 -6.19 -17.49 -25.05
CA ASN A 691 -4.83 -17.19 -25.54
C ASN A 691 -4.84 -16.46 -26.90
N ALA A 692 -5.80 -16.75 -27.79
CA ALA A 692 -5.96 -16.01 -29.04
C ALA A 692 -6.43 -14.57 -28.80
N ILE A 693 -7.34 -14.35 -27.83
CA ILE A 693 -7.75 -13.02 -27.39
C ILE A 693 -6.56 -12.27 -26.76
N ALA A 694 -5.77 -12.93 -25.92
CA ALA A 694 -4.59 -12.35 -25.28
C ALA A 694 -3.59 -11.82 -26.32
N ASN A 695 -3.26 -12.62 -27.33
CA ASN A 695 -2.34 -12.19 -28.39
C ASN A 695 -2.87 -11.00 -29.20
N ARG A 696 -4.20 -10.93 -29.43
CA ARG A 696 -4.86 -9.77 -30.04
C ARG A 696 -4.75 -8.52 -29.18
N ALA A 697 -5.02 -8.64 -27.89
CA ALA A 697 -4.90 -7.53 -26.93
C ALA A 697 -3.46 -7.00 -26.84
N VAL A 698 -2.46 -7.90 -26.80
CA VAL A 698 -1.03 -7.54 -26.86
C VAL A 698 -0.70 -6.80 -28.16
N HIS A 699 -1.19 -7.30 -29.30
CA HIS A 699 -0.95 -6.67 -30.60
C HIS A 699 -1.56 -5.26 -30.70
N ALA A 700 -2.68 -5.00 -30.02
CA ALA A 700 -3.26 -3.68 -29.92
C ALA A 700 -2.71 -2.83 -28.76
N GLY A 701 -1.79 -3.34 -27.93
CA GLY A 701 -1.09 -2.57 -26.90
C GLY A 701 -1.96 -2.18 -25.70
N MET A 702 -3.03 -2.93 -25.41
CA MET A 702 -3.95 -2.66 -24.30
C MET A 702 -3.75 -3.63 -23.13
N ALA A 703 -4.12 -3.21 -21.92
CA ALA A 703 -4.28 -4.09 -20.76
C ALA A 703 -5.71 -4.65 -20.67
N VAL A 704 -5.85 -5.89 -20.19
CA VAL A 704 -7.16 -6.49 -19.91
C VAL A 704 -7.22 -6.93 -18.45
N ASP A 705 -8.05 -6.23 -17.69
CA ASP A 705 -8.28 -6.46 -16.26
C ASP A 705 -9.44 -7.44 -16.07
N ILE A 706 -9.33 -8.36 -15.10
CA ILE A 706 -10.37 -9.34 -14.74
C ILE A 706 -10.79 -9.11 -13.29
N LEU A 707 -11.97 -8.54 -13.09
CA LEU A 707 -12.59 -8.33 -11.78
C LEU A 707 -13.74 -9.33 -11.61
N ALA A 708 -13.46 -10.42 -10.90
CA ALA A 708 -14.36 -11.54 -10.73
C ALA A 708 -14.95 -11.58 -9.33
N CYS A 709 -16.28 -11.56 -9.22
CA CYS A 709 -16.99 -11.68 -7.95
C CYS A 709 -18.06 -12.78 -8.03
N ASN A 710 -17.80 -13.94 -7.44
CA ASN A 710 -18.77 -15.05 -7.41
C ASN A 710 -18.48 -15.98 -6.24
N LEU A 711 -19.51 -16.65 -5.72
CA LEU A 711 -19.39 -17.64 -4.64
C LEU A 711 -18.73 -18.95 -5.10
N ASP A 712 -18.71 -19.19 -6.41
CA ASP A 712 -18.09 -20.34 -7.07
C ASP A 712 -17.11 -19.85 -8.16
N GLN A 713 -16.44 -20.77 -8.83
CA GLN A 713 -15.44 -20.45 -9.86
C GLN A 713 -16.05 -19.70 -11.06
N VAL A 714 -15.24 -18.83 -11.69
CA VAL A 714 -15.62 -17.98 -12.85
C VAL A 714 -14.91 -18.39 -14.15
N GLY A 715 -13.96 -19.32 -14.09
CA GLY A 715 -13.10 -19.66 -15.23
C GLY A 715 -11.83 -18.81 -15.30
N LEU A 716 -11.36 -18.28 -14.17
CA LEU A 716 -10.12 -17.51 -14.12
C LEU A 716 -8.93 -18.37 -14.58
N TYR A 717 -8.92 -19.66 -14.27
CA TYR A 717 -7.87 -20.58 -14.74
C TYR A 717 -7.69 -20.57 -16.27
N GLU A 718 -8.79 -20.49 -17.05
CA GLU A 718 -8.72 -20.40 -18.50
C GLU A 718 -8.46 -18.98 -19.02
N MET A 719 -8.89 -17.95 -18.28
CA MET A 719 -8.81 -16.54 -18.70
C MET A 719 -7.53 -15.83 -18.26
N LYS A 720 -6.80 -16.34 -17.26
CA LYS A 720 -5.62 -15.68 -16.65
C LYS A 720 -4.57 -15.25 -17.67
N VAL A 721 -4.43 -15.99 -18.78
CA VAL A 721 -3.48 -15.70 -19.85
C VAL A 721 -3.68 -14.31 -20.46
N VAL A 722 -4.91 -13.78 -20.45
CA VAL A 722 -5.22 -12.46 -21.02
C VAL A 722 -4.61 -11.36 -20.14
N SER A 723 -4.81 -11.42 -18.82
CA SER A 723 -4.18 -10.49 -17.88
C SER A 723 -2.67 -10.69 -17.79
N GLU A 724 -2.19 -11.95 -17.75
CA GLU A 724 -0.76 -12.28 -17.65
C GLU A 724 0.04 -11.76 -18.85
N LYS A 725 -0.47 -11.84 -20.07
CA LYS A 725 0.25 -11.34 -21.25
C LYS A 725 0.19 -9.83 -21.42
N THR A 726 -0.87 -9.20 -20.95
CA THR A 726 -1.14 -7.77 -21.19
C THR A 726 -0.74 -6.86 -20.02
N GLY A 727 -0.39 -7.42 -18.86
CA GLY A 727 -0.14 -6.61 -17.66
C GLY A 727 -1.41 -6.11 -16.96
N GLY A 728 -2.54 -6.78 -17.21
CA GLY A 728 -3.81 -6.47 -16.57
C GLY A 728 -3.89 -6.94 -15.11
N ALA A 729 -4.71 -6.26 -14.32
CA ALA A 729 -5.00 -6.59 -12.94
C ALA A 729 -6.01 -7.75 -12.85
N VAL A 730 -5.90 -8.53 -11.77
CA VAL A 730 -6.86 -9.57 -11.42
C VAL A 730 -7.34 -9.36 -10.00
N VAL A 731 -8.65 -9.28 -9.81
CA VAL A 731 -9.31 -9.23 -8.49
C VAL A 731 -10.30 -10.38 -8.42
N LEU A 732 -10.18 -11.23 -7.40
CA LEU A 732 -11.09 -12.33 -7.14
C LEU A 732 -11.72 -12.14 -5.75
N SER A 733 -13.06 -12.12 -5.69
CA SER A 733 -13.85 -11.92 -4.48
C SER A 733 -15.11 -12.78 -4.51
N ASP A 734 -15.76 -12.93 -3.36
CA ASP A 734 -17.01 -13.71 -3.24
C ASP A 734 -18.23 -12.91 -3.75
N SER A 735 -18.17 -11.57 -3.64
CA SER A 735 -19.27 -10.63 -3.96
C SER A 735 -18.72 -9.24 -4.29
N PHE A 736 -19.45 -8.48 -5.12
CA PHE A 736 -19.18 -7.07 -5.44
C PHE A 736 -19.46 -6.14 -4.24
N SER A 737 -20.20 -6.61 -3.24
CA SER A 737 -20.41 -5.87 -1.99
C SER A 737 -19.18 -5.82 -1.08
N MET A 738 -18.26 -6.78 -1.23
CA MET A 738 -17.14 -6.95 -0.32
C MET A 738 -16.09 -5.84 -0.47
N HIS A 739 -15.49 -5.47 0.67
CA HIS A 739 -14.40 -4.50 0.72
C HIS A 739 -13.22 -4.88 -0.19
N VAL A 740 -12.93 -6.17 -0.34
CA VAL A 740 -11.88 -6.68 -1.23
C VAL A 740 -12.07 -6.17 -2.65
N PHE A 741 -13.28 -6.27 -3.22
CA PHE A 741 -13.58 -5.74 -4.55
C PHE A 741 -13.60 -4.21 -4.55
N LYS A 742 -14.42 -3.58 -3.70
CA LYS A 742 -14.65 -2.14 -3.72
C LYS A 742 -13.37 -1.33 -3.54
N ALA A 743 -12.57 -1.66 -2.53
CA ALA A 743 -11.33 -0.95 -2.25
C ALA A 743 -10.27 -1.26 -3.31
N SER A 744 -10.17 -2.50 -3.81
CA SER A 744 -9.23 -2.80 -4.91
C SER A 744 -9.58 -2.03 -6.16
N PHE A 745 -10.86 -1.97 -6.53
CA PHE A 745 -11.30 -1.27 -7.72
C PHE A 745 -11.06 0.24 -7.60
N GLN A 746 -11.30 0.83 -6.42
CA GLN A 746 -10.96 2.23 -6.15
C GLN A 746 -9.45 2.50 -6.27
N LYS A 747 -8.61 1.61 -5.72
CA LYS A 747 -7.15 1.73 -5.78
C LYS A 747 -6.59 1.79 -7.19
N MET A 748 -7.25 1.14 -8.15
CA MET A 748 -6.84 1.21 -9.56
C MET A 748 -6.86 2.65 -10.11
N PHE A 749 -7.59 3.58 -9.49
CA PHE A 749 -7.70 4.97 -9.94
C PHE A 749 -7.08 5.98 -8.97
N GLU A 750 -6.20 5.53 -8.06
CA GLU A 750 -5.46 6.43 -7.19
C GLU A 750 -4.59 7.40 -8.00
N LEU A 751 -4.64 8.66 -7.59
CA LEU A 751 -3.85 9.74 -8.16
C LEU A 751 -2.53 9.89 -7.41
N ASP A 752 -1.50 10.33 -8.10
CA ASP A 752 -0.23 10.75 -7.53
C ASP A 752 -0.33 12.18 -6.96
N GLN A 753 0.79 12.69 -6.47
CA GLN A 753 0.88 14.05 -5.88
C GLN A 753 0.62 15.15 -6.91
N ASP A 754 0.81 14.86 -8.20
CA ASP A 754 0.62 15.77 -9.32
C ASP A 754 -0.80 15.67 -9.92
N GLY A 755 -1.65 14.76 -9.39
CA GLY A 755 -3.03 14.56 -9.82
C GLY A 755 -3.20 13.61 -11.01
N TYR A 756 -2.17 12.82 -11.37
CA TYR A 756 -2.23 11.82 -12.44
C TYR A 756 -2.40 10.40 -11.90
N LEU A 757 -2.98 9.51 -12.68
CA LEU A 757 -3.13 8.10 -12.31
C LEU A 757 -1.77 7.42 -12.06
N GLN A 758 -1.68 6.59 -11.03
CA GLN A 758 -0.45 5.87 -10.65
C GLN A 758 -0.15 4.63 -11.52
N MET A 759 -0.20 4.77 -12.84
CA MET A 759 0.01 3.67 -13.80
C MET A 759 0.68 4.11 -15.10
N GLY A 760 1.27 3.17 -15.81
CA GLY A 760 1.79 3.34 -17.18
C GLY A 760 1.03 2.47 -18.18
N PHE A 761 0.96 2.93 -19.43
CA PHE A 761 0.30 2.22 -20.53
C PHE A 761 1.25 1.94 -21.70
N ASN A 762 0.84 1.01 -22.58
CA ASN A 762 1.55 0.61 -23.81
C ASN A 762 3.08 0.67 -23.67
N SER A 763 3.58 -0.13 -22.76
CA SER A 763 4.95 -0.09 -22.29
C SER A 763 5.81 -1.09 -23.03
N LYS A 764 7.07 -0.71 -23.20
CA LYS A 764 8.12 -1.53 -23.82
C LYS A 764 9.35 -1.50 -22.93
N MET A 765 9.88 -2.67 -22.60
CA MET A 765 11.07 -2.80 -21.76
C MET A 765 12.18 -3.50 -22.54
N ASP A 766 13.32 -2.83 -22.69
CA ASP A 766 14.53 -3.37 -23.31
C ASP A 766 15.61 -3.59 -22.24
N VAL A 767 16.29 -4.73 -22.30
CA VAL A 767 17.32 -5.14 -21.34
C VAL A 767 18.65 -5.28 -22.06
N LEU A 768 19.59 -4.42 -21.70
CA LEU A 768 20.92 -4.38 -22.29
C LEU A 768 21.93 -5.00 -21.33
N THR A 769 22.71 -5.96 -21.83
CA THR A 769 23.73 -6.66 -21.05
C THR A 769 25.12 -6.36 -21.60
N SER A 770 26.12 -6.45 -20.73
CA SER A 770 27.53 -6.50 -21.17
C SER A 770 27.81 -7.81 -21.89
N ARG A 771 28.91 -7.89 -22.65
CA ARG A 771 29.21 -9.03 -23.54
C ARG A 771 29.48 -10.35 -22.79
N GLU A 772 29.79 -10.24 -21.51
CA GLU A 772 30.18 -11.32 -20.62
C GLU A 772 28.99 -12.15 -20.12
N PHE A 773 27.76 -11.68 -20.33
CA PHE A 773 26.54 -12.40 -19.94
C PHE A 773 25.36 -12.11 -20.87
N LYS A 774 24.40 -13.01 -20.87
CA LYS A 774 23.23 -13.00 -21.75
C LYS A 774 21.94 -13.15 -20.97
N CYS A 775 20.85 -12.68 -21.55
CA CYS A 775 19.51 -12.77 -20.99
C CYS A 775 18.81 -14.06 -21.43
N CYS A 776 18.40 -14.88 -20.46
CA CYS A 776 17.65 -16.13 -20.65
C CYS A 776 16.16 -15.89 -20.90
N GLY A 777 15.61 -14.84 -20.30
CA GLY A 777 14.21 -14.46 -20.45
C GLY A 777 13.66 -13.74 -19.23
N CYS A 778 12.34 -13.53 -19.26
CA CYS A 778 11.59 -12.82 -18.23
C CYS A 778 10.41 -13.67 -17.73
N ILE A 779 10.16 -13.65 -16.42
CA ILE A 779 8.93 -14.15 -15.80
C ILE A 779 8.20 -12.99 -15.13
N GLY A 780 7.00 -12.70 -15.62
CA GLY A 780 6.13 -11.65 -15.13
C GLY A 780 5.03 -11.36 -16.14
N ALA A 781 4.22 -10.33 -15.89
CA ALA A 781 3.10 -10.00 -16.73
C ALA A 781 3.53 -9.22 -18.00
N CYS A 782 4.12 -9.91 -18.96
CA CYS A 782 4.66 -9.34 -20.19
C CYS A 782 4.65 -10.34 -21.35
N THR A 783 4.83 -9.86 -22.58
CA THR A 783 4.98 -10.70 -23.77
C THR A 783 6.28 -10.38 -24.53
N SER A 784 6.96 -11.39 -25.06
CA SER A 784 8.16 -11.22 -25.89
C SER A 784 7.89 -10.38 -27.15
N ALA A 785 8.73 -9.35 -27.38
CA ALA A 785 8.73 -8.58 -28.63
C ALA A 785 9.55 -9.26 -29.76
N ALA A 786 10.08 -10.47 -29.51
CA ALA A 786 10.88 -11.26 -30.45
C ALA A 786 12.09 -10.53 -31.06
N LYS A 787 12.70 -9.60 -30.30
CA LYS A 787 13.89 -8.85 -30.72
C LYS A 787 15.14 -9.70 -30.51
N LYS A 788 15.70 -10.20 -31.61
CA LYS A 788 16.93 -11.00 -31.59
C LYS A 788 18.17 -10.10 -31.52
N THR A 789 18.99 -10.28 -30.50
CA THR A 789 20.27 -9.58 -30.31
C THR A 789 21.35 -10.59 -29.90
N SER A 790 22.62 -10.16 -29.90
CA SER A 790 23.73 -10.99 -29.42
C SER A 790 23.66 -11.28 -27.91
N SER A 791 22.90 -10.49 -27.16
CA SER A 791 22.66 -10.61 -25.72
C SER A 791 21.59 -11.66 -25.36
N VAL A 792 20.91 -12.28 -26.34
CA VAL A 792 19.97 -13.38 -26.08
C VAL A 792 20.74 -14.68 -25.79
N ALA A 793 20.40 -15.33 -24.68
CA ALA A 793 20.95 -16.61 -24.25
C ALA A 793 20.33 -17.80 -25.01
N GLU A 794 21.02 -18.93 -24.99
CA GLU A 794 20.48 -20.20 -25.52
C GLU A 794 19.54 -20.88 -24.52
N THR A 795 19.79 -20.69 -23.22
CA THR A 795 18.92 -21.19 -22.16
C THR A 795 17.66 -20.33 -22.08
N GLU A 796 16.50 -20.94 -22.23
CA GLU A 796 15.19 -20.26 -22.20
C GLU A 796 14.52 -20.38 -20.83
N ILE A 797 14.15 -19.25 -20.23
CA ILE A 797 13.38 -19.20 -18.97
C ILE A 797 12.25 -18.17 -19.10
N GLY A 798 11.00 -18.62 -18.98
CA GLY A 798 9.83 -17.75 -19.13
C GLY A 798 9.63 -17.26 -20.56
N GLU A 799 9.23 -16.00 -20.72
CA GLU A 799 9.16 -15.30 -22.01
C GLU A 799 10.59 -15.00 -22.50
N SER A 800 11.09 -15.86 -23.39
CA SER A 800 12.50 -15.94 -23.79
C SER A 800 12.73 -15.53 -25.26
N GLY A 801 13.95 -15.77 -25.77
CA GLY A 801 14.29 -15.53 -27.18
C GLY A 801 14.35 -14.05 -27.60
N THR A 802 14.37 -13.14 -26.64
CA THR A 802 14.32 -11.69 -26.83
C THR A 802 15.13 -10.97 -25.75
N THR A 803 15.47 -9.70 -25.99
CA THR A 803 15.89 -8.76 -24.94
C THR A 803 14.85 -7.67 -24.69
N GLU A 804 13.68 -7.78 -25.32
CA GLU A 804 12.65 -6.77 -25.30
C GLU A 804 11.26 -7.39 -25.10
N TRP A 805 10.48 -6.79 -24.19
CA TRP A 805 9.13 -7.22 -23.83
C TRP A 805 8.15 -6.05 -23.93
N THR A 806 6.89 -6.39 -24.19
CA THR A 806 5.78 -5.42 -24.22
C THR A 806 4.74 -5.74 -23.17
N MET A 807 4.10 -4.69 -22.66
CA MET A 807 3.06 -4.74 -21.64
C MET A 807 2.01 -3.68 -21.96
N GLY A 808 0.72 -4.03 -21.91
CA GLY A 808 -0.38 -3.09 -22.15
C GLY A 808 -0.58 -2.11 -20.99
N GLY A 809 -0.32 -2.57 -19.77
CA GLY A 809 -0.41 -1.77 -18.55
C GLY A 809 0.61 -2.24 -17.51
N LEU A 810 1.02 -1.31 -16.64
CA LEU A 810 1.85 -1.59 -15.47
C LEU A 810 1.61 -0.51 -14.41
N ASP A 811 1.90 -0.84 -13.16
CA ASP A 811 1.79 0.06 -12.01
C ASP A 811 3.11 0.11 -11.23
N ARG A 812 3.09 0.79 -10.07
CA ARG A 812 4.29 1.07 -9.26
C ARG A 812 4.89 -0.18 -8.61
N ASP A 813 4.09 -1.22 -8.40
CA ASP A 813 4.50 -2.46 -7.75
C ASP A 813 4.78 -3.59 -8.76
N THR A 814 4.40 -3.40 -10.01
CA THR A 814 4.61 -4.37 -11.08
C THR A 814 6.09 -4.70 -11.22
N THR A 815 6.45 -5.94 -10.86
CA THR A 815 7.82 -6.42 -10.76
C THR A 815 8.04 -7.62 -11.68
N TYR A 816 9.14 -7.59 -12.44
CA TYR A 816 9.52 -8.62 -13.41
C TYR A 816 10.77 -9.37 -12.94
N ALA A 817 10.81 -10.69 -13.19
CA ALA A 817 11.96 -11.54 -12.87
C ALA A 817 12.76 -11.84 -14.14
N PHE A 818 13.97 -11.30 -14.24
CA PHE A 818 14.90 -11.56 -15.33
C PHE A 818 15.94 -12.60 -14.94
N TYR A 819 16.32 -13.46 -15.88
CA TYR A 819 17.31 -14.51 -15.67
C TYR A 819 18.47 -14.35 -16.65
N PHE A 820 19.69 -14.66 -16.18
CA PHE A 820 20.92 -14.42 -16.91
C PHE A 820 21.87 -15.63 -16.84
N GLU A 821 22.73 -15.75 -17.85
CA GLU A 821 23.83 -16.71 -17.89
C GLU A 821 25.13 -16.06 -18.38
N PRO A 822 26.31 -16.47 -17.87
CA PRO A 822 27.58 -15.99 -18.38
C PRO A 822 27.94 -16.62 -19.73
N THR A 823 28.71 -15.89 -20.55
CA THR A 823 29.24 -16.41 -21.81
C THR A 823 30.52 -17.23 -21.58
N ALA A 824 30.82 -18.18 -22.48
CA ALA A 824 31.94 -19.13 -22.33
C ALA A 824 33.33 -18.51 -22.56
N THR A 825 33.39 -17.32 -23.18
CA THR A 825 34.63 -16.66 -23.61
C THR A 825 35.00 -15.51 -22.67
N GLN A 826 35.47 -15.83 -21.47
CA GLN A 826 36.20 -14.85 -20.64
C GLN A 826 37.70 -15.08 -20.80
N ALA A 827 38.25 -14.67 -21.95
CA ALA A 827 39.70 -14.56 -22.09
C ALA A 827 40.18 -13.41 -21.20
N ALA A 828 41.14 -13.70 -20.32
CA ALA A 828 41.70 -12.71 -19.40
C ALA A 828 42.36 -11.55 -20.17
N SER A 829 41.72 -10.39 -20.21
CA SER A 829 42.33 -9.17 -20.75
C SER A 829 42.15 -7.99 -19.80
N GLY A 830 43.29 -7.47 -19.31
CA GLY A 830 43.41 -6.19 -18.60
C GLY A 830 43.25 -6.25 -17.08
N GLY A 831 44.31 -5.89 -16.34
CA GLY A 831 44.39 -5.92 -14.87
C GLY A 831 43.60 -4.84 -14.12
N GLY A 832 42.33 -4.61 -14.50
CA GLY A 832 41.37 -3.80 -13.74
C GLY A 832 40.29 -4.67 -13.08
N PRO A 833 39.54 -4.13 -12.09
CA PRO A 833 38.40 -4.84 -11.51
C PRO A 833 37.33 -5.09 -12.59
N ARG A 834 37.03 -6.37 -12.85
CA ARG A 834 36.03 -6.78 -13.84
C ARG A 834 34.63 -6.47 -13.31
N GLN A 835 33.88 -5.63 -14.02
CA GLN A 835 32.50 -5.28 -13.72
C GLN A 835 31.57 -5.69 -14.86
N SER A 836 30.37 -6.13 -14.51
CA SER A 836 29.25 -6.32 -15.43
C SER A 836 28.35 -5.10 -15.37
N TYR A 837 27.81 -4.70 -16.51
CA TYR A 837 26.83 -3.63 -16.62
C TYR A 837 25.52 -4.18 -17.17
N LEU A 838 24.42 -3.74 -16.56
CA LEU A 838 23.05 -4.07 -16.92
C LEU A 838 22.25 -2.76 -16.99
N GLN A 839 21.55 -2.53 -18.10
CA GLN A 839 20.68 -1.37 -18.26
C GLN A 839 19.27 -1.81 -18.66
N PHE A 840 18.28 -1.36 -17.89
CA PHE A 840 16.87 -1.46 -18.22
C PHE A 840 16.40 -0.15 -18.82
N GLN A 841 15.69 -0.23 -19.95
CA GLN A 841 15.06 0.91 -20.60
C GLN A 841 13.56 0.63 -20.69
N THR A 842 12.75 1.33 -19.92
CA THR A 842 11.27 1.18 -19.89
C THR A 842 10.62 2.40 -20.52
N LEU A 843 10.18 2.26 -21.77
CA LEU A 843 9.42 3.27 -22.48
C LEU A 843 7.93 3.05 -22.23
N TYR A 844 7.21 4.07 -21.80
CA TYR A 844 5.79 3.95 -21.51
C TYR A 844 5.01 5.24 -21.77
N ASN A 845 3.71 5.10 -21.92
CA ASN A 845 2.77 6.21 -22.01
C ASN A 845 2.32 6.59 -20.60
N HIS A 846 2.65 7.82 -20.17
CA HIS A 846 2.23 8.34 -18.88
C HIS A 846 0.83 8.97 -19.00
N PRO A 847 -0.04 8.87 -17.95
CA PRO A 847 -1.39 9.42 -17.98
C PRO A 847 -1.45 10.94 -18.20
N SER A 848 -0.35 11.67 -17.96
CA SER A 848 -0.22 13.09 -18.27
C SER A 848 -0.19 13.43 -19.79
N GLY A 849 -0.48 12.47 -20.67
CA GLY A 849 -0.43 12.66 -22.12
C GLY A 849 1.00 12.78 -22.68
N ARG A 850 2.02 12.37 -21.93
CA ARG A 850 3.43 12.44 -22.33
C ARG A 850 4.04 11.04 -22.39
N LYS A 851 4.92 10.80 -23.36
CA LYS A 851 5.73 9.58 -23.38
C LYS A 851 6.95 9.73 -22.48
N ARG A 852 7.21 8.73 -21.66
CA ARG A 852 8.33 8.74 -20.72
C ARG A 852 9.22 7.52 -20.92
N LEU A 853 10.51 7.70 -20.66
CA LEU A 853 11.52 6.65 -20.72
C LEU A 853 12.26 6.59 -19.39
N ARG A 854 12.07 5.50 -18.65
CA ARG A 854 12.84 5.23 -17.44
C ARG A 854 14.07 4.39 -17.76
N VAL A 855 15.23 4.84 -17.30
CA VAL A 855 16.51 4.18 -17.51
C VAL A 855 17.13 3.86 -16.18
N THR A 856 17.38 2.57 -15.93
CA THR A 856 18.03 2.07 -14.72
C THR A 856 19.31 1.35 -15.12
N THR A 857 20.46 1.86 -14.73
CA THR A 857 21.76 1.25 -15.01
C THR A 857 22.44 0.83 -13.72
N VAL A 858 22.87 -0.42 -13.66
CA VAL A 858 23.55 -1.00 -12.50
C VAL A 858 24.81 -1.73 -12.92
N SER A 859 25.78 -1.75 -12.00
CA SER A 859 27.03 -2.48 -12.16
C SER A 859 27.17 -3.56 -11.08
N THR A 860 27.64 -4.74 -11.45
CA THR A 860 27.92 -5.85 -10.51
C THR A 860 29.36 -6.33 -10.71
N ARG A 861 30.05 -6.68 -9.62
CA ARG A 861 31.43 -7.19 -9.72
C ARG A 861 31.46 -8.67 -10.10
N TYR A 862 32.49 -9.08 -10.82
CA TYR A 862 32.81 -10.49 -11.03
C TYR A 862 33.71 -11.04 -9.93
N ALA A 863 33.62 -12.35 -9.68
CA ALA A 863 34.58 -13.08 -8.85
C ALA A 863 34.89 -14.46 -9.44
N ASP A 864 36.15 -14.88 -9.31
CA ASP A 864 36.63 -16.19 -9.74
C ASP A 864 36.54 -17.24 -8.62
N GLN A 865 36.52 -16.81 -7.35
CA GLN A 865 36.40 -17.72 -6.21
C GLN A 865 34.95 -17.82 -5.74
N ILE A 866 34.48 -19.06 -5.53
CA ILE A 866 33.11 -19.33 -5.09
C ILE A 866 32.83 -18.77 -3.69
N SER A 867 33.84 -18.70 -2.81
CA SER A 867 33.74 -18.06 -1.50
C SER A 867 33.37 -16.57 -1.61
N ASP A 868 33.94 -15.87 -2.58
CA ASP A 868 33.64 -14.44 -2.81
C ASP A 868 32.25 -14.27 -3.43
N ILE A 869 31.84 -15.18 -4.32
CA ILE A 869 30.49 -15.22 -4.88
C ILE A 869 29.45 -15.44 -3.76
N ALA A 870 29.75 -16.32 -2.79
CA ALA A 870 28.87 -16.62 -1.66
C ALA A 870 28.49 -15.36 -0.86
N THR A 871 29.41 -14.41 -0.71
CA THR A 871 29.15 -13.14 -0.01
C THR A 871 28.09 -12.26 -0.72
N GLY A 872 27.93 -12.47 -2.03
CA GLY A 872 26.96 -11.75 -2.86
C GLY A 872 25.55 -12.35 -2.84
N PHE A 873 25.34 -13.50 -2.19
CA PHE A 873 24.05 -14.18 -2.21
C PHE A 873 22.97 -13.40 -1.43
N ASP A 874 21.86 -13.13 -2.12
CA ASP A 874 20.65 -12.57 -1.53
C ASP A 874 19.59 -13.67 -1.45
N GLN A 875 19.54 -14.35 -0.31
CA GLN A 875 18.60 -15.44 -0.03
C GLN A 875 17.12 -15.07 -0.24
N GLU A 876 16.73 -13.81 -0.03
CA GLU A 876 15.35 -13.37 -0.19
C GLU A 876 14.98 -13.26 -1.67
N ALA A 877 15.77 -12.49 -2.43
CA ALA A 877 15.56 -12.34 -3.86
C ALA A 877 15.71 -13.69 -4.59
N ALA A 878 16.68 -14.51 -4.18
CA ALA A 878 16.86 -15.86 -4.67
C ALA A 878 15.65 -16.76 -4.41
N ALA A 879 15.03 -16.68 -3.23
CA ALA A 879 13.84 -17.47 -2.92
C ALA A 879 12.65 -17.06 -3.79
N VAL A 880 12.44 -15.75 -4.01
CA VAL A 880 11.36 -15.25 -4.87
C VAL A 880 11.59 -15.61 -6.34
N LEU A 881 12.82 -15.46 -6.85
CA LEU A 881 13.17 -15.89 -8.22
C LEU A 881 12.95 -17.40 -8.41
N MET A 882 13.43 -18.22 -7.47
CA MET A 882 13.21 -19.67 -7.52
C MET A 882 11.73 -20.04 -7.40
N THR A 883 10.96 -19.28 -6.63
CA THR A 883 9.50 -19.45 -6.50
C THR A 883 8.80 -19.16 -7.82
N ARG A 884 9.10 -18.03 -8.46
CA ARG A 884 8.55 -17.68 -9.79
C ARG A 884 8.93 -18.73 -10.82
N PHE A 885 10.18 -19.19 -10.83
CA PHE A 885 10.60 -20.26 -11.73
C PHE A 885 9.86 -21.59 -11.46
N ALA A 886 9.72 -21.99 -10.20
CA ALA A 886 8.96 -23.20 -9.84
C ALA A 886 7.49 -23.12 -10.28
N VAL A 887 6.84 -21.97 -10.06
CA VAL A 887 5.43 -21.79 -10.45
C VAL A 887 5.25 -21.81 -11.97
N THR A 888 6.15 -21.20 -12.74
CA THR A 888 6.14 -21.31 -14.21
C THR A 888 6.34 -22.75 -14.67
N LYS A 889 7.21 -23.52 -14.00
CA LYS A 889 7.35 -24.96 -14.29
C LYS A 889 6.07 -25.75 -14.01
N CYS A 890 5.30 -25.38 -13.01
CA CYS A 890 4.00 -26.02 -12.72
C CYS A 890 2.94 -25.80 -13.82
N GLU A 891 3.19 -24.97 -14.84
CA GLU A 891 2.29 -24.85 -16.00
C GLU A 891 2.48 -25.98 -17.02
N THR A 892 3.66 -26.61 -17.03
CA THR A 892 4.03 -27.66 -17.99
C THR A 892 4.36 -29.00 -17.33
N GLU A 893 4.85 -29.00 -16.09
CA GLU A 893 5.26 -30.17 -15.31
C GLU A 893 4.29 -30.41 -14.14
N ASP A 894 4.21 -31.68 -13.66
CA ASP A 894 3.40 -32.02 -12.50
C ASP A 894 3.93 -31.33 -11.21
N PRO A 895 3.05 -30.74 -10.38
CA PRO A 895 3.49 -30.04 -9.16
C PRO A 895 4.34 -30.87 -8.20
N LEU A 896 4.15 -32.19 -8.09
CA LEU A 896 4.98 -33.05 -7.23
C LEU A 896 6.41 -33.16 -7.76
N ASP A 897 6.58 -33.25 -9.07
CA ASP A 897 7.91 -33.31 -9.68
C ASP A 897 8.64 -31.97 -9.59
N VAL A 898 7.91 -30.86 -9.70
CA VAL A 898 8.44 -29.52 -9.44
C VAL A 898 8.87 -29.37 -7.98
N MET A 899 8.06 -29.84 -7.01
CA MET A 899 8.45 -29.84 -5.59
C MET A 899 9.74 -30.64 -5.36
N ARG A 900 9.85 -31.85 -5.95
CA ARG A 900 11.09 -32.65 -5.88
C ARG A 900 12.27 -31.94 -6.55
N TRP A 901 12.04 -31.20 -7.63
CA TRP A 901 13.07 -30.39 -8.28
C TRP A 901 13.55 -29.27 -7.34
N VAL A 902 12.65 -28.56 -6.67
CA VAL A 902 12.99 -27.55 -5.66
C VAL A 902 13.82 -28.16 -4.53
N ASP A 903 13.43 -29.33 -4.00
CA ASP A 903 14.19 -30.04 -2.96
C ASP A 903 15.61 -30.39 -3.44
N ARG A 904 15.76 -30.89 -4.68
CA ARG A 904 17.08 -31.17 -5.27
C ARG A 904 17.94 -29.92 -5.44
N MET A 905 17.34 -28.78 -5.82
CA MET A 905 18.07 -27.51 -5.93
C MET A 905 18.54 -27.04 -4.56
N LEU A 906 17.67 -27.13 -3.53
CA LEU A 906 18.03 -26.79 -2.16
C LEU A 906 19.18 -27.65 -1.64
N ILE A 907 19.10 -28.97 -1.79
CA ILE A 907 20.16 -29.89 -1.35
C ILE A 907 21.49 -29.55 -2.03
N ARG A 908 21.49 -29.35 -3.35
CA ARG A 908 22.71 -29.00 -4.10
C ARG A 908 23.30 -27.66 -3.67
N LEU A 909 22.48 -26.65 -3.43
CA LEU A 909 22.92 -25.34 -2.96
C LEU A 909 23.59 -25.46 -1.59
N ILE A 910 22.91 -26.13 -0.65
CA ILE A 910 23.38 -26.25 0.72
C ILE A 910 24.63 -27.12 0.81
N ALA A 911 24.67 -28.25 0.11
CA ALA A 911 25.88 -29.08 0.01
C ALA A 911 27.08 -28.32 -0.57
N ARG A 912 26.83 -27.31 -1.41
CA ARG A 912 27.91 -26.53 -2.02
C ARG A 912 28.46 -25.43 -1.10
N PHE A 913 27.60 -24.77 -0.33
CA PHE A 913 27.95 -23.57 0.44
C PHE A 913 27.98 -23.75 1.96
N ALA A 914 27.61 -24.92 2.47
CA ALA A 914 27.77 -25.26 3.88
C ALA A 914 29.17 -25.80 4.18
N ASP A 915 29.63 -25.55 5.39
CA ASP A 915 30.82 -26.19 5.95
C ASP A 915 30.40 -27.43 6.73
N TYR A 916 30.94 -28.59 6.36
CA TYR A 916 30.70 -29.86 7.05
C TYR A 916 31.83 -30.85 6.83
N ARG A 917 31.89 -31.83 7.72
CA ARG A 917 32.63 -33.09 7.53
C ARG A 917 31.68 -34.11 6.93
N LYS A 918 32.16 -34.82 5.92
CA LYS A 918 31.38 -35.84 5.21
C LYS A 918 30.83 -36.87 6.20
N ASP A 919 29.55 -37.22 6.04
CA ASP A 919 28.83 -38.18 6.87
C ASP A 919 28.71 -37.81 8.37
N GLU A 920 29.05 -36.57 8.77
CA GLU A 920 28.91 -36.07 10.15
C GLU A 920 27.90 -34.90 10.25
N PRO A 921 26.60 -35.17 10.47
CA PRO A 921 25.57 -34.11 10.54
C PRO A 921 25.83 -33.01 11.59
N ASN A 922 26.44 -33.36 12.72
CA ASN A 922 26.71 -32.42 13.81
C ASN A 922 27.77 -31.36 13.47
N SER A 923 28.58 -31.60 12.43
CA SER A 923 29.61 -30.68 11.95
C SER A 923 29.04 -29.55 11.08
N PHE A 924 27.78 -29.66 10.66
CA PHE A 924 27.16 -28.76 9.69
C PHE A 924 27.08 -27.32 10.22
N ARG A 925 27.55 -26.39 9.38
CA ARG A 925 27.47 -24.94 9.59
C ARG A 925 27.09 -24.28 8.26
N LEU A 926 26.20 -23.30 8.34
CA LEU A 926 25.75 -22.52 7.19
C LEU A 926 26.07 -21.05 7.41
N ALA A 927 26.55 -20.38 6.38
CA ALA A 927 26.83 -18.95 6.43
C ALA A 927 25.53 -18.14 6.57
N LYS A 928 25.64 -16.93 7.13
CA LYS A 928 24.48 -16.05 7.41
C LYS A 928 23.70 -15.70 6.14
N GLU A 929 24.40 -15.61 5.01
CA GLU A 929 23.86 -15.30 3.69
C GLU A 929 22.86 -16.36 3.20
N PHE A 930 22.93 -17.59 3.72
CA PHE A 930 22.10 -18.73 3.30
C PHE A 930 21.15 -19.24 4.39
N THR A 931 21.23 -18.71 5.62
CA THR A 931 20.59 -19.31 6.80
C THR A 931 19.06 -19.36 6.70
N ILE A 932 18.41 -18.35 6.11
CA ILE A 932 16.94 -18.29 6.00
C ILE A 932 16.42 -19.00 4.73
N TYR A 933 17.29 -19.24 3.74
CA TYR A 933 16.89 -19.82 2.47
C TYR A 933 16.21 -21.20 2.62
N PRO A 934 16.74 -22.16 3.41
CA PRO A 934 16.04 -23.42 3.69
C PRO A 934 14.64 -23.24 4.30
N GLN A 935 14.46 -22.24 5.17
CA GLN A 935 13.18 -21.93 5.78
C GLN A 935 12.18 -21.39 4.75
N LEU A 936 12.61 -20.47 3.87
CA LEU A 936 11.77 -19.96 2.78
C LEU A 936 11.34 -21.08 1.83
N ILE A 937 12.27 -21.97 1.45
CA ILE A 937 11.93 -23.14 0.62
C ILE A 937 10.98 -24.09 1.34
N TYR A 938 11.12 -24.26 2.66
CA TYR A 938 10.17 -25.04 3.47
C TYR A 938 8.75 -24.48 3.45
N HIS A 939 8.59 -23.15 3.48
CA HIS A 939 7.27 -22.52 3.37
C HIS A 939 6.73 -22.53 1.93
N LEU A 940 7.60 -22.37 0.92
CA LEU A 940 7.22 -22.49 -0.50
C LEU A 940 6.60 -23.85 -0.82
N ARG A 941 7.24 -24.96 -0.43
CA ARG A 941 6.78 -26.33 -0.71
C ARG A 941 5.42 -26.70 -0.11
N ARG A 942 4.96 -25.93 0.88
CA ARG A 942 3.64 -26.11 1.52
C ARG A 942 2.66 -24.97 1.21
N SER A 943 3.10 -24.00 0.43
CA SER A 943 2.25 -22.89 0.01
C SER A 943 1.23 -23.35 -1.02
N SER A 944 0.16 -22.57 -1.15
CA SER A 944 -0.88 -22.78 -2.17
C SER A 944 -0.37 -22.58 -3.62
N PHE A 945 0.89 -22.17 -3.81
CA PHE A 945 1.51 -22.05 -5.12
C PHE A 945 1.88 -23.42 -5.70
N LEU A 946 2.40 -24.34 -4.86
CA LEU A 946 2.83 -25.68 -5.27
C LEU A 946 1.86 -26.77 -4.82
N GLN A 947 1.21 -26.60 -3.66
CA GLN A 947 0.18 -27.51 -3.18
C GLN A 947 -1.20 -26.99 -3.57
N THR A 948 -1.89 -27.73 -4.44
CA THR A 948 -3.22 -27.39 -4.94
C THR A 948 -4.36 -27.98 -4.11
N PHE A 949 -4.05 -28.75 -3.06
CA PHE A 949 -5.06 -29.32 -2.18
C PHE A 949 -5.80 -28.20 -1.42
N ASN A 950 -7.13 -28.35 -1.29
CA ASN A 950 -8.02 -27.37 -0.64
C ASN A 950 -8.02 -25.97 -1.29
N ALA A 951 -7.67 -25.90 -2.58
CA ALA A 951 -7.86 -24.72 -3.42
C ALA A 951 -8.54 -25.15 -4.73
N SER A 952 -9.36 -24.28 -5.29
CA SER A 952 -9.89 -24.44 -6.65
C SER A 952 -8.83 -24.09 -7.70
N PRO A 953 -8.99 -24.55 -8.96
CA PRO A 953 -8.19 -24.08 -10.09
C PRO A 953 -8.15 -22.55 -10.22
N ASP A 954 -9.27 -21.87 -10.01
CA ASP A 954 -9.35 -20.40 -10.11
C ASP A 954 -8.60 -19.70 -8.97
N GLU A 955 -8.71 -20.16 -7.72
CA GLU A 955 -7.92 -19.61 -6.61
C GLU A 955 -6.42 -19.83 -6.82
N THR A 956 -6.04 -21.00 -7.31
CA THR A 956 -4.63 -21.30 -7.61
C THR A 956 -4.11 -20.39 -8.72
N ALA A 957 -4.90 -20.17 -9.77
CA ALA A 957 -4.58 -19.21 -10.82
C ALA A 957 -4.42 -17.81 -10.25
N TYR A 958 -5.36 -17.34 -9.42
CA TYR A 958 -5.32 -16.05 -8.77
C TYR A 958 -4.03 -15.86 -7.95
N TYR A 959 -3.72 -16.78 -7.03
CA TYR A 959 -2.52 -16.67 -6.21
C TYR A 959 -1.24 -16.59 -7.07
N ARG A 960 -1.14 -17.45 -8.10
CA ARG A 960 0.02 -17.47 -9.00
C ARG A 960 0.12 -16.19 -9.82
N THR A 961 -0.97 -15.69 -10.39
CA THR A 961 -0.95 -14.46 -11.19
C THR A 961 -0.52 -13.25 -10.36
N ILE A 962 -0.98 -13.14 -9.10
CA ILE A 962 -0.56 -12.04 -8.22
C ILE A 962 0.93 -12.16 -7.84
N LEU A 963 1.42 -13.35 -7.50
CA LEU A 963 2.84 -13.61 -7.24
C LEU A 963 3.76 -13.19 -8.41
N MET A 964 3.30 -13.35 -9.66
CA MET A 964 4.07 -12.98 -10.85
C MET A 964 4.17 -11.48 -11.08
N ARG A 965 3.33 -10.67 -10.42
CA ARG A 965 3.32 -9.21 -10.53
C ARG A 965 4.02 -8.53 -9.35
N GLU A 966 4.09 -9.18 -8.18
CA GLU A 966 4.46 -8.52 -6.92
C GLU A 966 5.97 -8.40 -6.64
N ASN A 967 6.34 -7.39 -5.86
CA ASN A 967 7.73 -7.10 -5.48
C ASN A 967 8.33 -8.16 -4.54
N THR A 968 9.62 -8.04 -4.22
CA THR A 968 10.33 -9.01 -3.37
C THR A 968 9.67 -9.14 -2.00
N ASN A 969 9.37 -8.02 -1.33
CA ASN A 969 8.83 -8.02 0.03
C ASN A 969 7.44 -8.67 0.09
N ASN A 970 6.54 -8.28 -0.80
CA ASN A 970 5.20 -8.85 -0.90
C ASN A 970 5.25 -10.35 -1.26
N SER A 971 6.15 -10.74 -2.17
CA SER A 971 6.37 -12.14 -2.52
C SER A 971 6.92 -12.97 -1.35
N LEU A 972 7.78 -12.41 -0.50
CA LEU A 972 8.25 -13.09 0.71
C LEU A 972 7.11 -13.34 1.69
N VAL A 973 6.25 -12.34 1.93
CA VAL A 973 5.07 -12.47 2.80
C VAL A 973 4.08 -13.51 2.27
N MET A 974 3.95 -13.62 0.94
CA MET A 974 3.17 -14.69 0.31
C MET A 974 3.75 -16.09 0.56
N ILE A 975 5.08 -16.24 0.47
CA ILE A 975 5.78 -17.52 0.66
C ILE A 975 5.75 -17.90 2.14
N GLN A 976 6.22 -16.99 3.00
CA GLN A 976 6.28 -17.14 4.44
C GLN A 976 5.50 -15.98 5.09
N PRO A 977 4.25 -16.24 5.52
CA PRO A 977 3.44 -15.23 6.20
C PRO A 977 4.15 -14.62 7.43
N ALA A 978 3.97 -13.32 7.62
CA ALA A 978 4.50 -12.58 8.76
C ALA A 978 3.53 -12.69 9.95
N LEU A 979 4.08 -12.83 11.16
CA LEU A 979 3.30 -12.94 12.39
C LEU A 979 3.84 -11.96 13.43
N LEU A 980 3.01 -11.00 13.83
CA LEU A 980 3.33 -10.02 14.87
C LEU A 980 2.56 -10.35 16.15
N GLN A 981 3.24 -10.28 17.30
CA GLN A 981 2.67 -10.53 18.62
C GLN A 981 2.53 -9.22 19.40
N TYR A 982 1.35 -9.02 19.98
CA TYR A 982 1.00 -7.91 20.85
C TYR A 982 0.68 -8.47 22.24
N SER A 983 1.34 -7.95 23.27
CA SER A 983 1.16 -8.39 24.65
C SER A 983 1.39 -7.23 25.63
N PHE A 984 0.95 -7.39 26.87
CA PHE A 984 1.28 -6.43 27.93
C PHE A 984 2.71 -6.57 28.46
N GLU A 985 3.31 -7.76 28.33
CA GLU A 985 4.58 -8.12 28.98
C GLU A 985 5.78 -7.73 28.12
N GLU A 986 5.72 -7.96 26.81
CA GLU A 986 6.88 -7.89 25.92
C GLU A 986 7.06 -6.50 25.24
N GLY A 987 6.28 -5.49 25.63
CA GLY A 987 6.42 -4.11 25.14
C GLY A 987 5.84 -3.88 23.73
N PRO A 988 6.55 -3.17 22.82
CA PRO A 988 6.03 -2.88 21.48
C PRO A 988 5.86 -4.17 20.65
N PRO A 989 5.02 -4.16 19.59
CA PRO A 989 4.75 -5.35 18.78
C PRO A 989 6.04 -6.03 18.30
N GLN A 990 6.15 -7.34 18.48
CA GLN A 990 7.34 -8.11 18.13
C GLN A 990 7.05 -9.13 17.02
N PRO A 991 7.93 -9.29 16.02
CA PRO A 991 7.85 -10.41 15.09
C PRO A 991 8.12 -11.72 15.82
N VAL A 992 7.25 -12.70 15.63
CA VAL A 992 7.37 -14.05 16.21
C VAL A 992 7.43 -15.10 15.12
N LEU A 993 7.97 -16.27 15.45
CA LEU A 993 8.01 -17.39 14.52
C LEU A 993 6.58 -17.81 14.12
N LEU A 994 6.39 -18.14 12.85
CA LEU A 994 5.16 -18.71 12.31
C LEU A 994 5.02 -20.17 12.77
N ASP A 995 4.85 -20.37 14.08
CA ASP A 995 4.98 -21.65 14.77
C ASP A 995 3.89 -21.83 15.84
N ALA A 996 3.52 -23.08 16.11
CA ALA A 996 2.46 -23.42 17.06
C ALA A 996 2.76 -22.89 18.48
N SER A 997 4.04 -22.78 18.83
CA SER A 997 4.49 -22.21 20.10
C SER A 997 4.14 -20.74 20.30
N SER A 998 3.88 -19.99 19.22
CA SER A 998 3.48 -18.57 19.28
C SER A 998 1.99 -18.38 19.63
N LEU A 999 1.17 -19.43 19.56
CA LEU A 999 -0.27 -19.40 19.87
C LEU A 999 -0.51 -19.41 21.39
N LYS A 1000 -0.15 -18.30 22.06
CA LYS A 1000 -0.32 -18.13 23.52
C LYS A 1000 -1.72 -17.57 23.86
N PRO A 1001 -2.28 -17.89 25.04
CA PRO A 1001 -3.62 -17.43 25.43
C PRO A 1001 -3.69 -15.95 25.82
N ASN A 1002 -2.56 -15.35 26.23
CA ASN A 1002 -2.46 -13.98 26.75
C ASN A 1002 -1.95 -12.96 25.71
N VAL A 1003 -1.98 -13.28 24.42
CA VAL A 1003 -1.46 -12.41 23.35
C VAL A 1003 -2.51 -12.19 22.26
N ILE A 1004 -2.32 -11.13 21.48
CA ILE A 1004 -2.98 -10.92 20.20
C ILE A 1004 -1.94 -11.13 19.10
N LEU A 1005 -2.33 -11.82 18.03
CA LEU A 1005 -1.48 -12.05 16.87
C LEU A 1005 -2.07 -11.34 15.65
N LEU A 1006 -1.23 -10.65 14.88
CA LEU A 1006 -1.54 -10.16 13.55
C LEU A 1006 -0.79 -11.02 12.54
N LEU A 1007 -1.52 -11.84 11.79
CA LEU A 1007 -1.00 -12.59 10.67
C LEU A 1007 -1.21 -11.79 9.39
N ASP A 1008 -0.13 -11.63 8.64
CA ASP A 1008 -0.17 -11.14 7.27
C ASP A 1008 0.32 -12.23 6.32
N SER A 1009 -0.58 -12.75 5.49
CA SER A 1009 -0.28 -13.77 4.47
C SER A 1009 -0.37 -13.22 3.05
N TYR A 1010 -0.20 -11.90 2.89
CA TYR A 1010 -0.48 -11.13 1.68
C TYR A 1010 -1.97 -11.10 1.30
N PHE A 1011 -2.61 -12.25 1.05
CA PHE A 1011 -4.02 -12.38 0.64
C PHE A 1011 -5.02 -12.23 1.80
N HIS A 1012 -4.59 -12.55 3.02
CA HIS A 1012 -5.39 -12.47 4.22
C HIS A 1012 -4.64 -11.68 5.29
N VAL A 1013 -5.35 -10.80 5.98
CA VAL A 1013 -4.87 -10.11 7.18
C VAL A 1013 -5.76 -10.55 8.34
N VAL A 1014 -5.18 -11.31 9.28
CA VAL A 1014 -5.93 -11.96 10.36
C VAL A 1014 -5.49 -11.44 11.71
N ILE A 1015 -6.41 -10.85 12.45
CA ILE A 1015 -6.23 -10.56 13.88
C ILE A 1015 -6.78 -11.73 14.67
N TRP A 1016 -5.92 -12.40 15.42
CA TRP A 1016 -6.26 -13.54 16.27
C TRP A 1016 -6.08 -13.17 17.75
N ARG A 1017 -7.12 -13.37 18.55
CA ARG A 1017 -7.10 -13.12 20.00
C ARG A 1017 -6.95 -14.44 20.77
N GLY A 1018 -5.95 -14.51 21.64
CA GLY A 1018 -5.78 -15.62 22.56
C GLY A 1018 -6.96 -15.75 23.53
N GLU A 1019 -7.13 -16.94 24.11
CA GLU A 1019 -8.26 -17.28 24.98
C GLU A 1019 -8.49 -16.30 26.14
N THR A 1020 -7.42 -15.87 26.82
CA THR A 1020 -7.52 -14.91 27.93
C THR A 1020 -7.92 -13.53 27.44
N ILE A 1021 -7.33 -13.07 26.33
CA ILE A 1021 -7.66 -11.78 25.73
C ILE A 1021 -9.12 -11.75 25.26
N GLN A 1022 -9.59 -12.83 24.64
CA GLN A 1022 -10.97 -12.95 24.20
C GLN A 1022 -11.95 -12.92 25.38
N ALA A 1023 -11.64 -13.61 26.49
CA ALA A 1023 -12.47 -13.57 27.70
C ALA A 1023 -12.57 -12.15 28.27
N TRP A 1024 -11.49 -11.38 28.28
CA TRP A 1024 -11.51 -9.97 28.71
C TRP A 1024 -12.30 -9.07 27.76
N PHE A 1025 -12.22 -9.33 26.45
CA PHE A 1025 -12.99 -8.62 25.44
C PHE A 1025 -14.51 -8.84 25.62
N GLU A 1026 -14.91 -10.09 25.85
CA GLU A 1026 -16.31 -10.46 26.10
C GLU A 1026 -16.84 -9.93 27.44
N ALA A 1027 -15.96 -9.80 28.45
CA ALA A 1027 -16.29 -9.19 29.73
C ALA A 1027 -16.43 -7.65 29.67
N GLY A 1028 -16.19 -7.03 28.51
CA GLY A 1028 -16.35 -5.58 28.32
C GLY A 1028 -15.30 -4.74 29.04
N TYR A 1029 -14.10 -5.28 29.29
CA TYR A 1029 -13.05 -4.52 29.98
C TYR A 1029 -12.57 -3.32 29.15
N GLN A 1030 -12.61 -3.42 27.82
CA GLN A 1030 -12.26 -2.32 26.91
C GLN A 1030 -13.13 -1.08 27.08
N ASP A 1031 -14.33 -1.17 27.65
CA ASP A 1031 -15.25 -0.05 27.79
C ASP A 1031 -15.02 0.73 29.10
N LYS A 1032 -14.31 0.14 30.06
CA LYS A 1032 -14.01 0.73 31.37
C LYS A 1032 -12.78 1.63 31.29
N GLU A 1033 -12.85 2.83 31.87
CA GLU A 1033 -11.74 3.79 31.88
C GLU A 1033 -10.49 3.24 32.60
N GLU A 1034 -10.68 2.44 33.64
CA GLU A 1034 -9.62 1.78 34.41
C GLU A 1034 -8.74 0.85 33.55
N TYR A 1035 -9.28 0.32 32.44
CA TYR A 1035 -8.59 -0.60 31.53
C TYR A 1035 -8.32 0.05 30.15
N ALA A 1036 -8.02 1.35 30.14
CA ALA A 1036 -7.65 2.07 28.92
C ALA A 1036 -6.44 1.43 28.19
N ASN A 1037 -5.51 0.82 28.92
CA ASN A 1037 -4.39 0.04 28.38
C ASN A 1037 -4.85 -1.17 27.55
N PHE A 1038 -5.93 -1.85 27.96
CA PHE A 1038 -6.49 -2.97 27.20
C PHE A 1038 -7.18 -2.50 25.92
N ARG A 1039 -7.87 -1.36 25.96
CA ARG A 1039 -8.41 -0.71 24.76
C ARG A 1039 -7.30 -0.37 23.76
N GLN A 1040 -6.16 0.16 24.24
CA GLN A 1040 -5.00 0.45 23.41
C GLN A 1040 -4.38 -0.83 22.80
N LEU A 1041 -4.26 -1.90 23.58
CA LEU A 1041 -3.75 -3.19 23.11
C LEU A 1041 -4.61 -3.78 21.97
N LEU A 1042 -5.93 -3.64 22.04
CA LEU A 1042 -6.86 -4.08 20.99
C LEU A 1042 -6.77 -3.21 19.73
N ALA A 1043 -6.55 -1.89 19.89
CA ALA A 1043 -6.49 -0.95 18.78
C ALA A 1043 -5.19 -1.02 17.97
N ALA A 1044 -4.06 -1.34 18.61
CA ALA A 1044 -2.75 -1.42 17.95
C ALA A 1044 -2.72 -2.36 16.73
N PRO A 1045 -3.11 -3.65 16.81
CA PRO A 1045 -3.13 -4.54 15.65
C PRO A 1045 -4.14 -4.10 14.57
N GLU A 1046 -5.21 -3.38 14.94
CA GLU A 1046 -6.15 -2.83 13.97
C GLU A 1046 -5.57 -1.66 13.18
N GLN A 1047 -4.72 -0.84 13.80
CA GLN A 1047 -4.00 0.24 13.11
C GLN A 1047 -2.99 -0.32 12.12
N ASP A 1048 -2.21 -1.32 12.54
CA ASP A 1048 -1.23 -1.98 11.67
C ASP A 1048 -1.93 -2.73 10.52
N ALA A 1049 -3.04 -3.42 10.80
CA ALA A 1049 -3.84 -4.06 9.76
C ALA A 1049 -4.41 -3.05 8.75
N LYS A 1050 -4.88 -1.88 9.19
CA LYS A 1050 -5.36 -0.81 8.30
C LYS A 1050 -4.23 -0.27 7.41
N ALA A 1051 -3.03 -0.09 7.94
CA ALA A 1051 -1.88 0.33 7.14
C ALA A 1051 -1.60 -0.68 6.01
N ILE A 1052 -1.61 -1.98 6.32
CA ILE A 1052 -1.42 -3.05 5.32
C ILE A 1052 -2.53 -3.04 4.26
N LEU A 1053 -3.80 -2.88 4.68
CA LEU A 1053 -4.95 -2.83 3.78
C LEU A 1053 -4.88 -1.62 2.83
N ASN A 1054 -4.38 -0.47 3.31
CA ASN A 1054 -4.26 0.76 2.54
C ASN A 1054 -3.08 0.76 1.56
N ASP A 1055 -2.02 0.00 1.83
CA ASP A 1055 -0.85 -0.10 0.94
C ASP A 1055 -1.06 -1.14 -0.18
N ARG A 1056 -1.63 -2.31 0.13
CA ARG A 1056 -1.62 -3.47 -0.77
C ARG A 1056 -2.64 -3.46 -1.91
N PHE A 1057 -2.25 -3.93 -3.09
CA PHE A 1057 -3.16 -4.20 -4.20
C PHE A 1057 -2.95 -5.62 -4.78
N PRO A 1058 -3.99 -6.46 -4.92
CA PRO A 1058 -5.37 -6.25 -4.45
C PRO A 1058 -5.47 -6.17 -2.93
N VAL A 1059 -6.54 -5.53 -2.45
CA VAL A 1059 -6.80 -5.36 -1.02
C VAL A 1059 -7.10 -6.73 -0.39
N PRO A 1060 -6.39 -7.13 0.68
CA PRO A 1060 -6.57 -8.46 1.26
C PRO A 1060 -7.90 -8.62 2.00
N LYS A 1061 -8.29 -9.89 2.18
CA LYS A 1061 -9.42 -10.26 3.03
C LYS A 1061 -9.05 -10.06 4.50
N PHE A 1062 -9.74 -9.12 5.16
CA PHE A 1062 -9.57 -8.86 6.58
C PHE A 1062 -10.42 -9.80 7.42
N VAL A 1063 -9.82 -10.43 8.43
CA VAL A 1063 -10.49 -11.38 9.32
C VAL A 1063 -10.14 -11.06 10.77
N GLN A 1064 -11.15 -10.90 11.62
CA GLN A 1064 -10.97 -10.89 13.07
C GLN A 1064 -11.51 -12.20 13.64
N THR A 1065 -10.71 -12.85 14.48
CA THR A 1065 -11.09 -14.13 15.08
C THR A 1065 -10.42 -14.32 16.43
N SER A 1066 -10.80 -15.39 17.12
CA SER A 1066 -10.30 -15.74 18.45
C SER A 1066 -9.98 -17.21 18.53
N GLN A 1067 -9.32 -17.61 19.61
CA GLN A 1067 -9.03 -19.00 19.91
C GLN A 1067 -10.30 -19.85 19.94
N GLY A 1068 -10.36 -20.87 19.07
CA GLY A 1068 -11.52 -21.75 18.92
C GLY A 1068 -12.58 -21.28 17.90
N GLY A 1069 -12.45 -20.07 17.36
CA GLY A 1069 -13.31 -19.58 16.28
C GLY A 1069 -13.08 -20.34 14.96
N SER A 1070 -14.13 -20.50 14.15
CA SER A 1070 -14.04 -21.22 12.87
C SER A 1070 -13.04 -20.58 11.89
N GLN A 1071 -12.93 -19.25 11.91
CA GLN A 1071 -12.02 -18.48 11.06
C GLN A 1071 -10.56 -18.50 11.53
N ALA A 1072 -10.27 -19.01 12.73
CA ALA A 1072 -8.89 -19.19 13.22
C ALA A 1072 -8.09 -20.17 12.35
N ARG A 1073 -8.76 -20.99 11.53
CA ARG A 1073 -8.14 -21.90 10.56
C ARG A 1073 -7.25 -21.20 9.54
N PHE A 1074 -7.52 -19.93 9.22
CA PHE A 1074 -6.64 -19.12 8.35
C PHE A 1074 -5.24 -18.94 8.96
N LEU A 1075 -5.15 -18.90 10.28
CA LEU A 1075 -3.87 -18.87 11.00
C LEU A 1075 -3.32 -20.28 11.20
N THR A 1076 -4.10 -21.21 11.76
CA THR A 1076 -3.56 -22.53 12.16
C THR A 1076 -3.09 -23.38 10.98
N SER A 1077 -3.62 -23.17 9.78
CA SER A 1077 -3.16 -23.87 8.55
C SER A 1077 -1.81 -23.37 8.03
N LYS A 1078 -1.38 -22.16 8.40
CA LYS A 1078 -0.10 -21.56 7.97
C LYS A 1078 1.02 -21.80 8.95
N VAL A 1079 0.68 -22.08 10.20
CA VAL A 1079 1.61 -22.26 11.30
C VAL A 1079 2.38 -23.58 11.20
N ASN A 1080 3.69 -23.54 11.50
CA ASN A 1080 4.53 -24.73 11.56
C ASN A 1080 4.10 -25.67 12.71
N PRO A 1081 3.89 -26.97 12.43
CA PRO A 1081 3.46 -27.95 13.42
C PRO A 1081 4.65 -28.48 14.26
N SER A 1082 5.29 -27.60 15.05
CA SER A 1082 6.35 -28.01 16.00
C SER A 1082 5.82 -28.84 17.17
N VAL A 1083 4.55 -28.65 17.51
CA VAL A 1083 3.82 -29.41 18.54
C VAL A 1083 2.60 -30.06 17.89
N THR A 1084 2.67 -31.36 17.63
CA THR A 1084 1.58 -32.17 17.06
C THR A 1084 0.98 -33.13 18.09
N GLN A 1085 -0.16 -33.72 17.74
CA GLN A 1085 -0.80 -34.81 18.50
C GLN A 1085 0.12 -36.02 18.76
N ASN A 1086 1.12 -36.24 17.90
CA ASN A 1086 2.08 -37.35 17.99
C ASN A 1086 3.32 -37.03 18.86
N SER A 1087 3.36 -35.84 19.49
CA SER A 1087 4.45 -35.39 20.37
C SER A 1087 4.33 -36.04 21.76
N THR A 1088 4.33 -37.37 21.85
CA THR A 1088 3.98 -38.14 23.05
C THR A 1088 5.13 -38.25 24.08
N SER A 1089 6.15 -37.38 24.01
CA SER A 1089 7.34 -37.43 24.87
C SER A 1089 7.66 -36.04 25.45
N GLY A 1090 6.87 -35.61 26.43
CA GLY A 1090 7.17 -34.44 27.26
C GLY A 1090 6.22 -34.37 28.45
N GLY A 1091 6.77 -34.36 29.67
CA GLY A 1091 6.05 -34.57 30.94
C GLY A 1091 4.85 -33.66 31.22
N PHE A 1092 4.17 -33.96 32.33
CA PHE A 1092 2.87 -33.46 32.79
C PHE A 1092 2.62 -31.93 32.64
N TRP A 1093 3.69 -31.11 32.56
CA TRP A 1093 3.67 -29.66 32.39
C TRP A 1093 3.50 -29.16 30.94
N ARG A 1094 3.76 -29.99 29.91
CA ARG A 1094 3.64 -29.61 28.49
C ARG A 1094 2.21 -29.73 27.92
N ARG A 1095 1.26 -30.20 28.73
CA ARG A 1095 -0.15 -30.44 28.36
C ARG A 1095 -0.98 -29.17 28.11
N LYS A 1096 -0.40 -27.97 28.32
CA LYS A 1096 -1.05 -26.66 28.12
C LYS A 1096 -0.79 -26.00 26.75
N LEU A 1097 0.11 -26.53 25.92
CA LEU A 1097 0.31 -26.03 24.54
C LEU A 1097 -0.64 -26.77 23.58
N ARG A 1098 -1.50 -26.03 22.86
CA ARG A 1098 -2.45 -26.63 21.92
C ARG A 1098 -1.73 -27.15 20.67
N TRP A 1099 -2.14 -28.33 20.23
CA TRP A 1099 -1.53 -29.06 19.11
C TRP A 1099 -2.09 -28.58 17.77
N VAL A 1100 -1.22 -28.50 16.75
CA VAL A 1100 -1.68 -28.43 15.36
C VAL A 1100 -1.93 -29.85 14.88
N LEU A 1101 -3.17 -30.14 14.47
CA LEU A 1101 -3.58 -31.46 13.98
C LEU A 1101 -3.21 -31.57 12.50
N THR A 1102 -2.05 -32.14 12.21
CA THR A 1102 -1.56 -32.37 10.84
C THR A 1102 -0.52 -33.48 10.81
N ASP A 1103 -0.43 -34.17 9.68
CA ASP A 1103 0.64 -35.12 9.36
C ASP A 1103 1.83 -34.45 8.64
N ASP A 1104 1.77 -33.13 8.44
CA ASP A 1104 2.84 -32.35 7.82
C ASP A 1104 4.14 -32.42 8.62
N VAL A 1105 5.25 -32.49 7.89
CA VAL A 1105 6.61 -32.47 8.46
C VAL A 1105 6.90 -31.08 9.03
N SER A 1106 7.29 -31.03 10.31
CA SER A 1106 7.76 -29.80 10.97
C SER A 1106 9.04 -29.25 10.33
N LEU A 1107 9.27 -27.93 10.41
CA LEU A 1107 10.51 -27.28 9.95
C LEU A 1107 11.78 -27.96 10.52
N GLN A 1108 11.79 -28.32 11.81
CA GLN A 1108 12.93 -28.98 12.44
C GLN A 1108 13.31 -30.30 11.72
N LYS A 1109 12.35 -31.22 11.58
CA LYS A 1109 12.56 -32.49 10.85
C LYS A 1109 12.98 -32.27 9.40
N PHE A 1110 12.45 -31.24 8.74
CA PHE A 1110 12.85 -30.88 7.39
C PHE A 1110 14.33 -30.47 7.32
N ILE A 1111 14.78 -29.61 8.24
CA ILE A 1111 16.18 -29.19 8.34
C ILE A 1111 17.10 -30.36 8.72
N GLU A 1112 16.69 -31.23 9.65
CA GLU A 1112 17.46 -32.44 10.01
C GLU A 1112 17.67 -33.36 8.79
N CYS A 1113 16.63 -33.56 7.99
CA CYS A 1113 16.71 -34.34 6.75
C CYS A 1113 17.62 -33.66 5.71
N LEU A 1114 17.48 -32.34 5.52
CA LEU A 1114 18.32 -31.56 4.63
C LEU A 1114 19.81 -31.66 5.01
N ILE A 1115 20.13 -31.49 6.29
CA ILE A 1115 21.51 -31.60 6.79
C ILE A 1115 22.04 -33.00 6.52
N LYS A 1116 21.27 -34.05 6.84
CA LYS A 1116 21.67 -35.43 6.59
C LYS A 1116 21.97 -35.69 5.12
N LEU A 1117 21.14 -35.18 4.20
CA LEU A 1117 21.34 -35.37 2.76
C LEU A 1117 22.50 -34.53 2.23
N ALA A 1118 22.69 -33.31 2.74
CA ALA A 1118 23.80 -32.44 2.33
C ALA A 1118 25.17 -33.00 2.75
N VAL A 1119 25.28 -33.62 3.93
CA VAL A 1119 26.57 -34.22 4.36
C VAL A 1119 26.90 -35.54 3.67
N GLN A 1120 25.89 -36.17 3.03
CA GLN A 1120 26.02 -37.43 2.29
C GLN A 1120 26.36 -37.23 0.82
N SER A 1121 25.91 -36.12 0.22
CA SER A 1121 26.28 -35.71 -1.14
C SER A 1121 27.74 -35.27 -1.22
#